data_AF-A0A9E1RQE8-F1
#
_entry.id   AF-A0A9E1RQE8-F1
#
_cell.length_a   1.000
_cell.length_b   1.000
_cell.length_c   1.000
_cell.angle_alpha   90.00
_cell.angle_beta   90.00
_cell.angle_gamma   90.00
#
_symmetry.space_group_name_H-M   'P 1'
#
loop_
_entity.id
_entity.type
_entity.pdbx_description
1 polymer ?
#
loop_
_entity_poly.entity_id
_entity_poly.type
_entity_poly.pdbx_seq_one_letter_code
_entity_poly.pdbx_strand_id
1 'polypeptide(L)'
;MCGIVAIVRRQSTRALPSAAQVLTLVNAAAAAFDADSVTSLDGCRASLQELNSLLLGVPGAVALLESPGLSAEIAAQLDPLMKTLTTTADDAVASGEIIAEDLNAARRAIKDVLWAVLRDRLSVPEGIRALGGAGESAAVIAALCSVHDALSALDRLEVRGRDSLGLHLFVSGHGQDLDEPALARAISDRSGDASFVNNAVRRVGDVVSFVYKESAEIGELGDNTAALRRAIAADELLVRLLTNDGAQAMVVGHTRWASVGIISEANAHPVNSEAAGRVNDHYFVAALNGDVDNYADLAAEAGLSFPATITTDAKVIPALVADRVRNGEDPTEAFRSCVASFDGSVAIALAGAHEPDVLRLAQRGSGQAIYVGLAEDTFVVASEPYGIVELTPNYVRLDGETPVDPANPASARGQILTLDRNYAGTLQGLTRQSYDRTLLPLLESDIVTAEITTSDIDRAGYPHFLLKEVSEAPTSFRTTLRGKLIESNGHFEVRVGDRTLPPTLRERLADGSITRVLGIGQGTAAIAARSFAEALAAQVDGGRLQVNYDLATELSGFGMETDMSEMLIVAVSQSGTTTDTNRTVDLARGRGASVIGIVNRRGSDLTDKADGVLYTSDGRDVEMSVASTKAFYSQIAAGFLLATAIADQVGRSTSADAMTQRVLAGLVELPQAMETVIESRDRIGEIAARVAPSEPYWAIVGSGSNRIAAEEVRVKLSELCYKAIACDSIEDKKHIDLSSEPLILVCPAGLQG
;
A
#
# COMPACT_ATOMS: atom_id res chain seq x y z
N MET A 1 3.09 -3.79 -5.04
CA MET A 1 2.28 -4.98 -4.74
C MET A 1 1.52 -5.33 -6.01
N CYS A 2 0.72 -6.40 -6.04
CA CYS A 2 -0.35 -6.47 -7.05
C CYS A 2 -1.31 -5.30 -6.80
N GLY A 3 -1.58 -4.49 -7.82
CA GLY A 3 -2.31 -3.24 -7.68
C GLY A 3 -3.44 -3.12 -8.69
N ILE A 4 -4.70 -3.34 -8.29
CA ILE A 4 -5.84 -2.96 -9.13
C ILE A 4 -6.01 -1.45 -9.04
N VAL A 5 -6.19 -0.79 -10.19
CA VAL A 5 -6.60 0.62 -10.28
C VAL A 5 -7.77 0.74 -11.25
N ALA A 6 -8.76 1.57 -10.97
CA ALA A 6 -9.75 1.96 -11.97
C ALA A 6 -10.20 3.40 -11.79
N ILE A 7 -10.44 4.10 -12.89
CA ILE A 7 -10.98 5.46 -12.90
C ILE A 7 -12.32 5.46 -13.63
N VAL A 8 -13.38 5.79 -12.89
CA VAL A 8 -14.74 5.97 -13.42
C VAL A 8 -15.12 7.43 -13.20
N ARG A 9 -15.08 8.21 -14.27
CA ARG A 9 -15.27 9.66 -14.23
C ARG A 9 -16.52 10.05 -15.02
N ARG A 10 -17.33 10.96 -14.45
CA ARG A 10 -18.39 11.66 -15.19
C ARG A 10 -17.94 13.02 -15.66
N GLN A 11 -18.71 13.59 -16.57
CA GLN A 11 -18.46 14.96 -17.01
C GLN A 11 -18.65 15.94 -15.85
N SER A 12 -17.68 16.81 -15.64
CA SER A 12 -17.76 17.79 -14.57
C SER A 12 -18.75 18.90 -14.91
N THR A 13 -19.45 19.35 -13.87
CA THR A 13 -20.38 20.49 -13.94
C THR A 13 -19.82 21.74 -13.24
N ARG A 14 -18.64 21.63 -12.61
CA ARG A 14 -17.99 22.73 -11.91
C ARG A 14 -17.43 23.73 -12.92
N ALA A 15 -17.61 25.02 -12.63
CA ALA A 15 -17.06 26.09 -13.44
C ALA A 15 -15.52 26.07 -13.42
N LEU A 16 -14.90 26.40 -14.56
CA LEU A 16 -13.45 26.50 -14.67
C LEU A 16 -12.93 27.63 -13.75
N PRO A 17 -11.94 27.36 -12.89
CA PRO A 17 -11.35 28.39 -12.06
C PRO A 17 -10.52 29.37 -12.91
N SER A 18 -10.69 30.67 -12.65
CA SER A 18 -9.87 31.69 -13.30
C SER A 18 -8.49 31.81 -12.62
N ALA A 19 -7.47 32.19 -13.40
CA ALA A 19 -6.13 32.46 -12.87
C ALA A 19 -6.16 33.50 -11.72
N ALA A 20 -7.04 34.50 -11.80
CA ALA A 20 -7.20 35.52 -10.75
C ALA A 20 -7.73 34.93 -9.43
N GLN A 21 -8.70 34.01 -9.49
CA GLN A 21 -9.21 33.32 -8.30
C GLN A 21 -8.11 32.46 -7.66
N VAL A 22 -7.37 31.72 -8.48
CA VAL A 22 -6.26 30.88 -8.04
C VAL A 22 -5.18 31.72 -7.34
N LEU A 23 -4.71 32.79 -7.97
CA LEU A 23 -3.67 33.66 -7.41
C LEU A 23 -4.13 34.41 -6.16
N THR A 24 -5.43 34.71 -6.03
CA THR A 24 -5.99 35.31 -4.80
C THR A 24 -5.78 34.39 -3.61
N LEU A 25 -6.04 33.08 -3.77
CA LEU A 25 -5.85 32.09 -2.69
C LEU A 25 -4.38 31.86 -2.37
N VAL A 26 -3.51 31.83 -3.38
CA VAL A 26 -2.05 31.74 -3.20
C VAL A 26 -1.53 32.92 -2.39
N ASN A 27 -1.90 34.14 -2.77
CA ASN A 27 -1.48 35.36 -2.08
C ASN A 27 -2.00 35.39 -0.63
N ALA A 28 -3.24 34.95 -0.39
CA ALA A 28 -3.82 34.86 0.94
C ALA A 28 -3.08 33.84 1.83
N ALA A 29 -2.76 32.67 1.29
CA ALA A 29 -1.99 31.65 1.99
C ALA A 29 -0.59 32.15 2.36
N ALA A 30 0.11 32.79 1.41
CA ALA A 30 1.44 33.35 1.63
C ALA A 30 1.44 34.48 2.67
N ALA A 31 0.43 35.35 2.64
CA ALA A 31 0.31 36.46 3.60
C ALA A 31 -0.02 36.00 5.04
N ALA A 32 -0.74 34.88 5.18
CA ALA A 32 -1.10 34.31 6.47
C ALA A 32 0.00 33.43 7.10
N PHE A 33 1.02 33.03 6.33
CA PHE A 33 2.00 32.05 6.78
C PHE A 33 2.96 32.61 7.84
N ASP A 34 3.00 31.93 9.00
CA ASP A 34 4.00 32.10 10.04
C ASP A 34 4.25 30.73 10.68
N ALA A 35 5.47 30.20 10.55
CA ALA A 35 5.80 28.85 10.99
C ALA A 35 5.73 28.68 12.52
N ASP A 36 5.72 29.75 13.30
CA ASP A 36 5.77 29.70 14.77
C ASP A 36 4.41 29.97 15.44
N SER A 37 3.35 30.22 14.65
CA SER A 37 2.02 30.58 15.14
C SER A 37 0.94 29.63 14.65
N VAL A 38 0.32 28.87 15.57
CA VAL A 38 -0.79 27.95 15.25
C VAL A 38 -1.94 28.69 14.55
N THR A 39 -2.34 29.86 15.05
CA THR A 39 -3.44 30.64 14.48
C THR A 39 -3.13 31.14 13.06
N SER A 40 -1.90 31.55 12.80
CA SER A 40 -1.45 31.97 11.46
C SER A 40 -1.44 30.78 10.50
N LEU A 41 -0.93 29.62 10.95
CA LEU A 41 -0.97 28.37 10.19
C LEU A 41 -2.40 27.93 9.89
N ASP A 42 -3.36 28.05 10.81
CA ASP A 42 -4.76 27.72 10.53
C ASP A 42 -5.36 28.58 9.41
N GLY A 43 -5.07 29.89 9.39
CA GLY A 43 -5.49 30.78 8.31
C GLY A 43 -4.84 30.42 6.97
N CYS A 44 -3.53 30.15 6.97
CA CYS A 44 -2.80 29.67 5.80
C CYS A 44 -3.40 28.35 5.25
N ARG A 45 -3.73 27.42 6.16
CA ARG A 45 -4.30 26.11 5.83
C ARG A 45 -5.62 26.23 5.10
N ALA A 46 -6.51 27.10 5.57
CA ALA A 46 -7.82 27.29 4.95
C ALA A 46 -7.70 27.72 3.49
N SER A 47 -6.86 28.73 3.20
CA SER A 47 -6.61 29.19 1.83
C SER A 47 -5.96 28.13 0.95
N LEU A 48 -5.01 27.36 1.50
CA LEU A 48 -4.36 26.26 0.76
C LEU A 48 -5.33 25.10 0.47
N GLN A 49 -6.23 24.77 1.40
CA GLN A 49 -7.23 23.72 1.20
C GLN A 49 -8.25 24.11 0.14
N GLU A 50 -8.69 25.36 0.13
CA GLU A 50 -9.54 25.91 -0.92
C GLU A 50 -8.83 25.90 -2.27
N LEU A 51 -7.55 26.30 -2.33
CA LEU A 51 -6.73 26.24 -3.54
C LEU A 51 -6.58 24.81 -4.05
N ASN A 52 -6.27 23.85 -3.18
CA ASN A 52 -6.12 22.44 -3.54
C ASN A 52 -7.43 21.90 -4.15
N SER A 53 -8.57 22.19 -3.51
CA SER A 53 -9.90 21.79 -4.00
C SER A 53 -10.22 22.45 -5.35
N LEU A 54 -9.87 23.72 -5.51
CA LEU A 54 -10.10 24.47 -6.76
C LEU A 54 -9.32 23.86 -7.94
N LEU A 55 -8.08 23.41 -7.70
CA LEU A 55 -7.19 22.81 -8.70
C LEU A 55 -7.40 21.29 -8.89
N LEU A 56 -8.25 20.64 -8.10
CA LEU A 56 -8.52 19.20 -8.19
C LEU A 56 -9.40 18.85 -9.40
N GLY A 57 -9.13 17.69 -10.02
CA GLY A 57 -9.95 17.15 -11.12
C GLY A 57 -9.85 17.92 -12.44
N VAL A 58 -10.77 17.63 -13.36
CA VAL A 58 -10.75 18.16 -14.73
C VAL A 58 -10.77 19.69 -14.79
N PRO A 59 -11.64 20.43 -14.05
CA PRO A 59 -11.67 21.89 -14.16
C PRO A 59 -10.35 22.54 -13.76
N GLY A 60 -9.68 22.01 -12.73
CA GLY A 60 -8.36 22.48 -12.31
C GLY A 60 -7.28 22.19 -13.35
N ALA A 61 -7.28 20.98 -13.92
CA ALA A 61 -6.36 20.60 -15.00
C ALA A 61 -6.51 21.49 -16.23
N VAL A 62 -7.76 21.76 -16.66
CA VAL A 62 -8.06 22.68 -17.77
C VAL A 62 -7.54 24.08 -17.47
N ALA A 63 -7.83 24.65 -16.30
CA ALA A 63 -7.39 26.00 -15.95
C ALA A 63 -5.86 26.15 -15.95
N LEU A 64 -5.13 25.14 -15.46
CA LEU A 64 -3.67 25.11 -15.48
C LEU A 64 -3.10 24.94 -16.90
N LEU A 65 -3.77 24.18 -17.77
CA LEU A 65 -3.36 23.99 -19.17
C LEU A 65 -3.61 25.24 -20.03
N GLU A 66 -4.74 25.92 -19.82
CA GLU A 66 -5.19 27.10 -20.57
C GLU A 66 -4.52 28.41 -20.12
N SER A 67 -3.90 28.43 -18.93
CA SER A 67 -3.19 29.59 -18.37
C SER A 67 -1.68 29.37 -18.33
N PRO A 68 -0.93 29.62 -19.42
CA PRO A 68 0.52 29.48 -19.45
C PRO A 68 1.20 30.26 -18.33
N GLY A 69 2.07 29.59 -17.57
CA GLY A 69 2.83 30.21 -16.47
C GLY A 69 2.14 30.18 -15.10
N LEU A 70 0.85 29.88 -15.02
CA LEU A 70 0.11 29.83 -13.74
C LEU A 70 0.74 28.83 -12.76
N SER A 71 1.10 27.62 -13.22
CA SER A 71 1.78 26.62 -12.37
C SER A 71 3.10 27.15 -11.81
N ALA A 72 3.89 27.85 -12.63
CA ALA A 72 5.18 28.40 -12.20
C ALA A 72 4.99 29.54 -11.19
N GLU A 73 3.96 30.36 -11.35
CA GLU A 73 3.63 31.44 -10.42
C GLU A 73 3.14 30.92 -9.06
N ILE A 74 2.31 29.87 -9.05
CA ILE A 74 1.90 29.18 -7.82
C ILE A 74 3.14 28.62 -7.10
N ALA A 75 3.99 27.88 -7.81
CA ALA A 75 5.18 27.28 -7.24
C ALA A 75 6.14 28.32 -6.65
N ALA A 76 6.40 29.41 -7.39
CA ALA A 76 7.30 30.48 -6.94
C ALA A 76 6.88 31.12 -5.60
N GLN A 77 5.57 31.16 -5.31
CA GLN A 77 5.06 31.70 -4.06
C GLN A 77 4.99 30.68 -2.92
N LEU A 78 4.71 29.41 -3.22
CA LEU A 78 4.45 28.37 -2.21
C LEU A 78 5.68 27.52 -1.86
N ASP A 79 6.64 27.35 -2.77
CA ASP A 79 7.90 26.63 -2.49
C ASP A 79 8.69 27.20 -1.29
N PRO A 80 8.80 28.54 -1.10
CA PRO A 80 9.46 29.10 0.08
C PRO A 80 8.82 28.68 1.41
N LEU A 81 7.50 28.52 1.46
CA LEU A 81 6.78 28.08 2.66
C LEU A 81 7.11 26.62 2.96
N MET A 82 7.07 25.75 1.95
CA MET A 82 7.45 24.35 2.06
C MET A 82 8.90 24.18 2.56
N LYS A 83 9.82 24.98 2.01
CA LYS A 83 11.24 24.98 2.41
C LYS A 83 11.42 25.39 3.87
N THR A 84 10.69 26.41 4.31
CA THR A 84 10.72 26.90 5.70
C THR A 84 10.28 25.79 6.66
N LEU A 85 9.12 25.17 6.42
CA LEU A 85 8.60 24.08 7.25
C LEU A 85 9.52 22.86 7.32
N THR A 86 10.16 22.52 6.19
CA THR A 86 11.09 21.38 6.14
C THR A 86 12.33 21.66 6.98
N THR A 87 12.94 22.83 6.81
CA THR A 87 14.14 23.23 7.57
C THR A 87 13.87 23.24 9.08
N THR A 88 12.75 23.83 9.50
CA THR A 88 12.38 23.88 10.93
C THR A 88 12.12 22.50 11.53
N ALA A 89 11.59 21.55 10.75
CA ALA A 89 11.38 20.18 11.21
C ALA A 89 12.71 19.44 11.40
N ASP A 90 13.63 19.58 10.45
CA ASP A 90 14.95 18.94 10.49
C ASP A 90 15.78 19.46 11.67
N ASP A 91 15.78 20.78 11.89
CA ASP A 91 16.49 21.42 13.00
C ASP A 91 16.00 20.91 14.36
N ALA A 92 14.69 20.73 14.53
CA ALA A 92 14.10 20.24 15.77
C ALA A 92 14.39 18.75 16.02
N VAL A 93 14.47 17.94 14.96
CA VAL A 93 14.89 16.54 15.08
C VAL A 93 16.36 16.46 15.48
N ALA A 94 17.22 17.32 14.93
CA ALA A 94 18.65 17.36 15.24
C ALA A 94 18.93 17.89 16.66
N SER A 95 18.18 18.90 17.12
CA SER A 95 18.39 19.53 18.43
C SER A 95 17.76 18.77 19.60
N GLY A 96 16.87 17.80 19.32
CA GLY A 96 16.10 17.11 20.35
C GLY A 96 15.07 18.01 21.04
N GLU A 97 14.71 19.14 20.43
CA GLU A 97 13.79 20.12 20.99
C GLU A 97 12.37 19.55 21.16
N ILE A 98 11.78 19.81 22.32
CA ILE A 98 10.39 19.43 22.61
C ILE A 98 9.47 20.53 22.05
N ILE A 99 8.95 20.31 20.85
CA ILE A 99 7.93 21.19 20.25
C ILE A 99 6.56 20.90 20.86
N ALA A 100 5.77 21.94 21.14
CA ALA A 100 4.35 21.80 21.45
C ALA A 100 3.63 20.98 20.37
N GLU A 101 2.85 19.98 20.79
CA GLU A 101 2.21 19.02 19.89
C GLU A 101 1.28 19.71 18.87
N ASP A 102 0.53 20.72 19.31
CA ASP A 102 -0.39 21.49 18.47
C ASP A 102 0.33 22.24 17.33
N LEU A 103 1.48 22.86 17.63
CA LEU A 103 2.26 23.56 16.61
C LEU A 103 2.85 22.59 15.59
N ASN A 104 3.34 21.45 16.06
CA ASN A 104 3.90 20.40 15.21
C ASN A 104 2.81 19.76 14.31
N ALA A 105 1.60 19.57 14.85
CA ALA A 105 0.45 19.11 14.09
C ALA A 105 0.00 20.14 13.03
N ALA A 106 -0.06 21.42 13.39
CA ALA A 106 -0.39 22.51 12.47
C ALA A 106 0.62 22.62 11.32
N ARG A 107 1.94 22.57 11.61
CA ARG A 107 3.01 22.55 10.61
C ARG A 107 2.89 21.38 9.64
N ARG A 108 2.64 20.17 10.16
CA ARG A 108 2.42 18.98 9.32
C ARG A 108 1.20 19.13 8.42
N ALA A 109 0.07 19.60 8.94
CA ALA A 109 -1.13 19.80 8.15
C ALA A 109 -0.91 20.79 6.99
N ILE A 110 -0.12 21.86 7.19
CA ILE A 110 0.27 22.76 6.09
C ILE A 110 1.18 22.06 5.09
N LYS A 111 2.19 21.32 5.56
CA LYS A 111 3.11 20.57 4.70
C LYS A 111 2.36 19.61 3.79
N ASP A 112 1.38 18.88 4.34
CA ASP A 112 0.52 17.96 3.58
C ASP A 112 -0.24 18.68 2.44
N VAL A 113 -0.87 19.83 2.73
CA VAL A 113 -1.65 20.56 1.71
C VAL A 113 -0.74 21.26 0.69
N LEU A 114 0.39 21.84 1.12
CA LEU A 114 1.38 22.39 0.20
C LEU A 114 1.92 21.31 -0.74
N TRP A 115 2.16 20.10 -0.22
CA TRP A 115 2.58 18.97 -1.04
C TRP A 115 1.53 18.61 -2.07
N ALA A 116 0.27 18.47 -1.65
CA ALA A 116 -0.83 18.19 -2.56
C ALA A 116 -0.92 19.23 -3.69
N VAL A 117 -0.82 20.53 -3.38
CA VAL A 117 -0.80 21.57 -4.42
C VAL A 117 0.42 21.43 -5.32
N LEU A 118 1.63 21.47 -4.75
CA LEU A 118 2.89 21.60 -5.50
C LEU A 118 3.27 20.33 -6.28
N ARG A 119 2.94 19.15 -5.77
CA ARG A 119 3.37 17.86 -6.31
C ARG A 119 2.24 17.09 -6.98
N ASP A 120 1.04 17.15 -6.44
CA ASP A 120 -0.09 16.39 -6.99
C ASP A 120 -0.93 17.21 -7.97
N ARG A 121 -1.23 18.49 -7.69
CA ARG A 121 -2.04 19.32 -8.60
C ARG A 121 -1.22 19.87 -9.77
N LEU A 122 -0.04 20.43 -9.49
CA LEU A 122 0.76 21.12 -10.52
C LEU A 122 1.43 20.17 -11.53
N SER A 123 1.53 18.87 -11.24
CA SER A 123 2.10 17.86 -12.14
C SER A 123 1.11 17.34 -13.19
N VAL A 124 -0.19 17.42 -12.92
CA VAL A 124 -1.26 16.93 -13.81
C VAL A 124 -1.16 17.51 -15.23
N PRO A 125 -0.96 18.82 -15.46
CA PRO A 125 -0.80 19.36 -16.81
C PRO A 125 0.34 18.73 -17.59
N GLU A 126 1.50 18.51 -16.97
CA GLU A 126 2.65 17.87 -17.62
C GLU A 126 2.35 16.41 -17.94
N GLY A 127 1.69 15.71 -17.02
CA GLY A 127 1.23 14.34 -17.23
C GLY A 127 0.26 14.20 -18.40
N ILE A 128 -0.70 15.12 -18.56
CA ILE A 128 -1.64 15.15 -19.69
C ILE A 128 -0.92 15.47 -21.00
N ARG A 129 0.02 16.44 -20.99
CA ARG A 129 0.84 16.76 -22.18
C ARG A 129 1.68 15.56 -22.61
N ALA A 130 2.23 14.81 -21.67
CA ALA A 130 3.00 13.60 -21.95
C ALA A 130 2.18 12.47 -22.60
N LEU A 131 0.85 12.52 -22.49
CA LEU A 131 -0.09 11.63 -23.16
C LEU A 131 -0.59 12.17 -24.51
N GLY A 132 -0.07 13.31 -24.99
CA GLY A 132 -0.43 13.91 -26.27
C GLY A 132 -1.61 14.90 -26.24
N GLY A 133 -2.13 15.26 -25.06
CA GLY A 133 -3.37 16.04 -24.92
C GLY A 133 -3.27 17.57 -24.89
N ALA A 134 -2.15 18.15 -25.29
CA ALA A 134 -1.90 19.60 -25.09
C ALA A 134 -2.74 20.48 -26.05
N GLY A 135 -3.69 21.25 -25.52
CA GLY A 135 -4.49 22.20 -26.33
C GLY A 135 -5.72 21.58 -27.01
N GLU A 136 -6.10 20.39 -26.59
CA GLU A 136 -7.27 19.64 -27.05
C GLU A 136 -8.55 20.06 -26.31
N SER A 137 -9.72 19.57 -26.74
CA SER A 137 -10.99 19.94 -26.10
C SER A 137 -11.08 19.49 -24.64
N ALA A 138 -12.01 20.09 -23.87
CA ALA A 138 -12.22 19.73 -22.47
C ALA A 138 -12.54 18.24 -22.26
N ALA A 139 -13.16 17.57 -23.25
CA ALA A 139 -13.42 16.14 -23.19
C ALA A 139 -12.16 15.29 -23.39
N VAL A 140 -11.28 15.69 -24.31
CA VAL A 140 -9.96 15.05 -24.45
C VAL A 140 -9.17 15.18 -23.15
N ILE A 141 -9.15 16.39 -22.57
CA ILE A 141 -8.48 16.63 -21.29
C ILE A 141 -9.10 15.76 -20.19
N ALA A 142 -10.43 15.61 -20.14
CA ALA A 142 -11.09 14.76 -19.16
C ALA A 142 -10.71 13.28 -19.28
N ALA A 143 -10.70 12.75 -20.51
CA ALA A 143 -10.32 11.35 -20.77
C ALA A 143 -8.84 11.10 -20.44
N LEU A 144 -7.95 11.98 -20.88
CA LEU A 144 -6.52 11.87 -20.59
C LEU A 144 -6.19 12.14 -19.12
N CYS A 145 -6.99 12.93 -18.41
CA CYS A 145 -6.93 13.07 -16.96
C CYS A 145 -7.22 11.74 -16.28
N SER A 146 -8.26 10.99 -16.69
CA SER A 146 -8.51 9.64 -16.16
C SER A 146 -7.36 8.67 -16.43
N VAL A 147 -6.71 8.76 -17.59
CA VAL A 147 -5.52 7.94 -17.92
C VAL A 147 -4.33 8.35 -17.06
N HIS A 148 -4.09 9.65 -16.90
CA HIS A 148 -3.04 10.19 -16.06
C HIS A 148 -3.20 9.75 -14.60
N ASP A 149 -4.39 9.92 -14.04
CA ASP A 149 -4.74 9.54 -12.67
C ASP A 149 -4.51 8.03 -12.45
N ALA A 150 -4.95 7.19 -13.39
CA ALA A 150 -4.74 5.75 -13.30
C ALA A 150 -3.24 5.39 -13.31
N LEU A 151 -2.46 5.99 -14.21
CA LEU A 151 -1.01 5.75 -14.28
C LEU A 151 -0.28 6.29 -13.05
N SER A 152 -0.69 7.44 -12.52
CA SER A 152 -0.15 8.03 -11.29
C SER A 152 -0.43 7.12 -10.08
N ALA A 153 -1.63 6.55 -9.98
CA ALA A 153 -1.95 5.57 -8.96
C ALA A 153 -1.11 4.29 -9.12
N LEU A 154 -0.94 3.79 -10.35
CA LEU A 154 -0.10 2.62 -10.64
C LEU A 154 1.38 2.88 -10.31
N ASP A 155 1.91 4.08 -10.57
CA ASP A 155 3.28 4.50 -10.20
C ASP A 155 3.55 4.30 -8.69
N ARG A 156 2.53 4.50 -7.85
CA ARG A 156 2.63 4.32 -6.38
C ARG A 156 2.42 2.89 -5.90
N LEU A 157 1.73 2.07 -6.69
CA LEU A 157 1.44 0.67 -6.37
C LEU A 157 2.47 -0.29 -6.95
N GLU A 158 3.25 0.14 -7.96
CA GLU A 158 4.32 -0.62 -8.55
C GLU A 158 5.35 -1.01 -7.48
N VAL A 159 5.65 -2.31 -7.41
CA VAL A 159 6.81 -2.82 -6.68
C VAL A 159 7.62 -3.63 -7.67
N ARG A 160 8.95 -3.48 -7.62
CA ARG A 160 9.83 -4.16 -8.58
C ARG A 160 10.10 -5.60 -8.18
N GLY A 161 10.20 -6.44 -9.21
CA GLY A 161 10.51 -7.86 -9.13
C GLY A 161 9.38 -8.66 -9.78
N ARG A 162 9.67 -9.34 -10.89
CA ARG A 162 8.70 -10.22 -11.57
C ARG A 162 7.36 -9.56 -11.91
N ASP A 163 7.40 -8.30 -12.32
CA ASP A 163 6.22 -7.48 -12.52
C ASP A 163 5.83 -7.30 -13.99
N SER A 164 4.53 -7.25 -14.24
CA SER A 164 3.95 -6.82 -15.51
C SER A 164 2.85 -5.81 -15.23
N LEU A 165 2.65 -4.87 -16.14
CA LEU A 165 1.67 -3.80 -15.98
C LEU A 165 0.75 -3.80 -17.20
N GLY A 166 -0.55 -3.61 -16.98
CA GLY A 166 -1.49 -3.34 -18.06
C GLY A 166 -2.47 -2.24 -17.73
N LEU A 167 -2.93 -1.57 -18.79
CA LEU A 167 -3.94 -0.52 -18.77
C LEU A 167 -4.93 -0.80 -19.89
N HIS A 168 -6.21 -0.82 -19.56
CA HIS A 168 -7.31 -1.00 -20.47
C HIS A 168 -8.20 0.24 -20.47
N LEU A 169 -8.64 0.66 -21.65
CA LEU A 169 -9.57 1.77 -21.84
C LEU A 169 -10.78 1.30 -22.64
N PHE A 170 -11.98 1.56 -22.13
CA PHE A 170 -13.19 1.60 -22.96
C PHE A 170 -13.49 3.05 -23.34
N VAL A 171 -13.41 3.34 -24.63
CA VAL A 171 -13.78 4.63 -25.21
C VAL A 171 -15.19 4.56 -25.77
N SER A 172 -16.09 5.40 -25.24
CA SER A 172 -17.49 5.52 -25.66
C SER A 172 -17.84 6.98 -25.94
N GLY A 173 -18.97 7.23 -26.61
CA GLY A 173 -19.44 8.60 -26.87
C GLY A 173 -18.58 9.39 -27.87
N HIS A 174 -17.66 8.73 -28.58
CA HIS A 174 -16.71 9.38 -29.49
C HIS A 174 -17.37 9.98 -30.75
N GLY A 175 -18.59 9.56 -31.11
CA GLY A 175 -19.37 10.14 -32.21
C GLY A 175 -18.73 10.05 -33.60
N GLN A 176 -17.78 9.14 -33.80
CA GLN A 176 -17.10 8.88 -35.07
C GLN A 176 -17.79 7.73 -35.80
N ASP A 177 -17.80 7.75 -37.12
CA ASP A 177 -18.24 6.62 -37.94
C ASP A 177 -17.13 5.55 -37.99
N LEU A 178 -17.27 4.51 -37.17
CA LEU A 178 -16.31 3.40 -37.10
C LEU A 178 -16.23 2.56 -38.38
N ASP A 179 -17.17 2.73 -39.31
CA ASP A 179 -17.18 2.09 -40.63
C ASP A 179 -16.51 2.94 -41.71
N GLU A 180 -16.08 4.16 -41.39
CA GLU A 180 -15.22 4.98 -42.27
C GLU A 180 -13.95 4.17 -42.62
N PRO A 181 -13.57 4.06 -43.92
CA PRO A 181 -12.52 3.14 -44.36
C PRO A 181 -11.19 3.28 -43.61
N ALA A 182 -10.76 4.50 -43.29
CA ALA A 182 -9.51 4.73 -42.56
C ALA A 182 -9.59 4.23 -41.11
N LEU A 183 -10.72 4.49 -40.44
CA LEU A 183 -10.94 4.13 -39.05
C LEU A 183 -11.16 2.62 -38.89
N ALA A 184 -12.01 2.05 -39.76
CA ALA A 184 -12.24 0.61 -39.85
C ALA A 184 -10.92 -0.14 -40.09
N ARG A 185 -10.05 0.38 -40.96
CA ARG A 185 -8.74 -0.22 -41.22
C ARG A 185 -7.85 -0.21 -39.98
N ALA A 186 -7.69 0.96 -39.33
CA ALA A 186 -6.88 1.12 -38.13
C ALA A 186 -7.32 0.19 -36.98
N ILE A 187 -8.63 -0.01 -36.82
CA ILE A 187 -9.18 -0.97 -35.86
C ILE A 187 -8.87 -2.42 -36.28
N SER A 188 -9.15 -2.77 -37.55
CA SER A 188 -8.99 -4.14 -38.03
C SER A 188 -7.56 -4.66 -37.95
N ASP A 189 -6.56 -3.80 -38.19
CA ASP A 189 -5.15 -4.12 -38.13
C ASP A 189 -4.69 -4.53 -36.71
N ARG A 190 -5.46 -4.14 -35.69
CA ARG A 190 -5.17 -4.38 -34.26
C ARG A 190 -6.16 -5.34 -33.59
N SER A 191 -7.14 -5.85 -34.33
CA SER A 191 -8.25 -6.67 -33.80
C SER A 191 -7.99 -8.17 -33.79
N GLY A 192 -7.03 -8.66 -34.59
CA GLY A 192 -6.78 -10.10 -34.76
C GLY A 192 -5.89 -10.76 -33.71
N ASP A 193 -5.39 -10.01 -32.73
CA ASP A 193 -4.47 -10.55 -31.72
C ASP A 193 -5.19 -11.35 -30.64
N ALA A 194 -5.17 -12.68 -30.76
CA ALA A 194 -5.77 -13.58 -29.78
C ALA A 194 -5.11 -13.50 -28.38
N SER A 195 -3.86 -13.07 -28.27
CA SER A 195 -3.13 -13.03 -26.99
C SER A 195 -3.42 -11.78 -26.16
N PHE A 196 -4.13 -10.80 -26.74
CA PHE A 196 -4.53 -9.57 -26.06
C PHE A 196 -3.35 -8.84 -25.43
N VAL A 197 -2.28 -8.68 -26.21
CA VAL A 197 -1.01 -8.03 -25.86
C VAL A 197 -1.06 -6.52 -26.11
N ASN A 198 0.08 -5.85 -25.93
CA ASN A 198 0.17 -4.40 -26.09
C ASN A 198 -0.35 -3.91 -27.45
N ASN A 199 -1.06 -2.77 -27.45
CA ASN A 199 -1.72 -2.15 -28.60
C ASN A 199 -2.88 -2.93 -29.23
N ALA A 200 -3.37 -4.05 -28.66
CA ALA A 200 -4.56 -4.69 -29.19
C ALA A 200 -5.80 -3.76 -29.08
N VAL A 201 -6.70 -3.86 -30.06
CA VAL A 201 -7.97 -3.10 -30.11
C VAL A 201 -9.13 -4.05 -30.31
N ARG A 202 -10.30 -3.76 -29.72
CA ARG A 202 -11.56 -4.43 -30.04
C ARG A 202 -12.65 -3.40 -30.27
N ARG A 203 -13.42 -3.55 -31.35
CA ARG A 203 -14.66 -2.80 -31.58
C ARG A 203 -15.84 -3.64 -31.10
N VAL A 204 -16.69 -3.06 -30.27
CA VAL A 204 -17.90 -3.68 -29.73
C VAL A 204 -19.04 -2.67 -29.85
N GLY A 205 -19.79 -2.76 -30.95
CA GLY A 205 -20.74 -1.70 -31.32
C GLY A 205 -20.02 -0.37 -31.54
N ASP A 206 -20.45 0.65 -30.78
CA ASP A 206 -19.87 2.01 -30.74
C ASP A 206 -18.83 2.20 -29.62
N VAL A 207 -18.43 1.12 -28.94
CA VAL A 207 -17.37 1.15 -27.94
C VAL A 207 -16.10 0.58 -28.54
N VAL A 208 -14.98 1.29 -28.35
CA VAL A 208 -13.66 0.83 -28.75
C VAL A 208 -12.81 0.57 -27.51
N SER A 209 -12.36 -0.67 -27.39
CA SER A 209 -11.46 -1.16 -26.34
C SER A 209 -10.02 -1.03 -26.78
N PHE A 210 -9.20 -0.32 -26.00
CA PHE A 210 -7.75 -0.23 -26.17
C PHE A 210 -7.05 -0.93 -25.01
N VAL A 211 -5.93 -1.60 -25.29
CA VAL A 211 -5.09 -2.19 -24.26
C VAL A 211 -3.63 -1.86 -24.46
N TYR A 212 -2.97 -1.50 -23.36
CA TYR A 212 -1.55 -1.20 -23.29
C TYR A 212 -0.92 -2.05 -22.21
N LYS A 213 0.16 -2.75 -22.53
CA LYS A 213 0.80 -3.70 -21.62
C LYS A 213 2.31 -3.64 -21.76
N GLU A 214 2.98 -3.86 -20.65
CA GLU A 214 4.44 -3.99 -20.57
C GLU A 214 4.77 -5.09 -19.57
N SER A 215 5.81 -5.87 -19.85
CA SER A 215 6.31 -6.87 -18.92
C SER A 215 7.82 -6.90 -18.94
N ALA A 216 8.44 -6.75 -17.78
CA ALA A 216 9.88 -6.78 -17.63
C ALA A 216 10.27 -7.60 -16.41
N GLU A 217 11.16 -8.58 -16.58
CA GLU A 217 11.66 -9.36 -15.43
C GLU A 217 12.63 -8.55 -14.55
N ILE A 218 13.32 -7.56 -15.15
CA ILE A 218 14.31 -6.68 -14.51
C ILE A 218 14.10 -5.25 -15.03
N GLY A 219 14.05 -4.26 -14.15
CA GLY A 219 13.92 -2.83 -14.48
C GLY A 219 13.89 -1.93 -13.24
N GLU A 220 13.71 -0.63 -13.44
CA GLU A 220 13.60 0.39 -12.39
C GLU A 220 12.14 0.84 -12.19
N LEU A 221 11.76 1.20 -10.95
CA LEU A 221 10.43 1.75 -10.66
C LEU A 221 10.12 2.95 -11.57
N GLY A 222 8.99 2.87 -12.27
CA GLY A 222 8.51 3.81 -13.29
C GLY A 222 8.74 3.36 -14.74
N ASP A 223 9.53 2.32 -15.01
CA ASP A 223 9.82 1.93 -16.41
C ASP A 223 8.58 1.45 -17.16
N ASN A 224 7.71 0.67 -16.49
CA ASN A 224 6.52 0.10 -17.12
C ASN A 224 5.51 1.19 -17.43
N THR A 225 5.21 2.06 -16.46
CA THR A 225 4.31 3.20 -16.68
C THR A 225 4.88 4.18 -17.71
N ALA A 226 6.20 4.39 -17.76
CA ALA A 226 6.83 5.19 -18.81
C ALA A 226 6.67 4.56 -20.21
N ALA A 227 6.79 3.23 -20.32
CA ALA A 227 6.52 2.51 -21.57
C ALA A 227 5.06 2.68 -22.03
N LEU A 228 4.12 2.54 -21.11
CA LEU A 228 2.70 2.76 -21.37
C LEU A 228 2.38 4.20 -21.77
N ARG A 229 2.95 5.19 -21.08
CA ARG A 229 2.79 6.61 -21.44
C ARG A 229 3.24 6.86 -22.88
N ARG A 230 4.38 6.30 -23.29
CA ARG A 230 4.87 6.39 -24.68
C ARG A 230 3.93 5.70 -25.67
N ALA A 231 3.44 4.51 -25.37
CA ALA A 231 2.52 3.77 -26.23
C ALA A 231 1.20 4.54 -26.44
N ILE A 232 0.62 5.07 -25.35
CA ILE A 232 -0.62 5.85 -25.38
C ILE A 232 -0.44 7.14 -26.16
N ALA A 233 0.65 7.88 -25.92
CA ALA A 233 0.94 9.13 -26.62
C ALA A 233 1.16 8.94 -28.13
N ALA A 234 1.60 7.75 -28.54
CA ALA A 234 1.79 7.40 -29.95
C ALA A 234 0.53 6.83 -30.62
N ASP A 235 -0.56 6.60 -29.89
CA ASP A 235 -1.78 5.99 -30.43
C ASP A 235 -2.70 7.04 -31.08
N GLU A 236 -2.47 7.28 -32.37
CA GLU A 236 -3.27 8.21 -33.18
C GLU A 236 -4.77 7.82 -33.25
N LEU A 237 -5.08 6.52 -33.17
CA LEU A 237 -6.46 6.03 -33.19
C LEU A 237 -7.17 6.44 -31.89
N LEU A 238 -6.52 6.25 -30.74
CA LEU A 238 -7.07 6.69 -29.46
C LEU A 238 -7.33 8.20 -29.47
N VAL A 239 -6.31 9.00 -29.83
CA VAL A 239 -6.44 10.47 -29.86
C VAL A 239 -7.61 10.89 -30.74
N ARG A 240 -7.72 10.32 -31.95
CA ARG A 240 -8.82 10.63 -32.89
C ARG A 240 -10.21 10.31 -32.32
N LEU A 241 -10.37 9.25 -31.52
CA LEU A 241 -11.66 8.94 -30.90
C LEU A 241 -11.97 9.87 -29.71
N LEU A 242 -10.96 10.42 -29.06
CA LEU A 242 -11.16 11.30 -27.92
C LEU A 242 -11.51 12.75 -28.30
N THR A 243 -11.27 13.19 -29.55
CA THR A 243 -11.46 14.59 -29.97
C THR A 243 -12.90 15.11 -29.88
N ASN A 244 -13.90 14.24 -29.71
CA ASN A 244 -15.29 14.65 -29.59
C ASN A 244 -15.62 15.05 -28.14
N ASP A 245 -16.38 16.12 -27.96
CA ASP A 245 -16.79 16.60 -26.64
C ASP A 245 -17.65 15.60 -25.83
N GLY A 246 -18.26 14.62 -26.50
CA GLY A 246 -18.98 13.51 -25.86
C GLY A 246 -18.12 12.29 -25.50
N ALA A 247 -16.83 12.28 -25.87
CA ALA A 247 -15.96 11.14 -25.64
C ALA A 247 -15.68 10.93 -24.16
N GLN A 248 -15.80 9.68 -23.71
CA GLN A 248 -15.54 9.28 -22.32
C GLN A 248 -14.67 8.02 -22.31
N ALA A 249 -13.83 7.92 -21.28
CA ALA A 249 -12.95 6.77 -21.07
C ALA A 249 -13.14 6.17 -19.67
N MET A 250 -13.54 4.91 -19.61
CA MET A 250 -13.38 4.09 -18.40
C MET A 250 -12.00 3.45 -18.45
N VAL A 251 -11.22 3.60 -17.38
CA VAL A 251 -9.85 3.07 -17.29
C VAL A 251 -9.79 1.99 -16.24
N VAL A 252 -9.24 0.83 -16.58
CA VAL A 252 -8.90 -0.25 -15.64
C VAL A 252 -7.43 -0.60 -15.82
N GLY A 253 -6.66 -0.48 -14.75
CA GLY A 253 -5.23 -0.74 -14.72
C GLY A 253 -4.87 -1.82 -13.70
N HIS A 254 -3.72 -2.45 -13.91
CA HIS A 254 -3.18 -3.43 -12.97
C HIS A 254 -1.65 -3.48 -12.98
N THR A 255 -1.05 -3.52 -11.80
CA THR A 255 0.31 -4.06 -11.62
C THR A 255 0.19 -5.50 -11.13
N ARG A 256 0.87 -6.44 -11.80
CA ARG A 256 0.80 -7.88 -11.50
C ARG A 256 2.12 -8.37 -10.96
N TRP A 257 2.06 -9.01 -9.79
CA TRP A 257 3.08 -9.91 -9.26
C TRP A 257 2.64 -11.34 -9.53
N ALA A 258 3.36 -12.07 -10.39
CA ALA A 258 2.90 -13.36 -10.90
C ALA A 258 2.90 -14.48 -9.84
N SER A 259 1.71 -14.98 -9.49
CA SER A 259 1.48 -16.22 -8.71
C SER A 259 1.19 -17.42 -9.63
N VAL A 260 0.20 -17.27 -10.52
CA VAL A 260 -0.21 -18.27 -11.52
C VAL A 260 0.06 -17.75 -12.93
N GLY A 261 0.91 -18.45 -13.69
CA GLY A 261 1.27 -18.10 -15.07
C GLY A 261 2.50 -17.19 -15.18
N ILE A 262 3.26 -17.33 -16.27
CA ILE A 262 4.54 -16.64 -16.46
C ILE A 262 4.39 -15.12 -16.56
N ILE A 263 5.49 -14.39 -16.37
CA ILE A 263 5.54 -12.94 -16.59
C ILE A 263 5.60 -12.70 -18.10
N SER A 264 4.58 -12.05 -18.65
CA SER A 264 4.49 -11.72 -20.08
C SER A 264 3.31 -10.78 -20.31
N GLU A 265 3.32 -10.03 -21.41
CA GLU A 265 2.19 -9.17 -21.80
C GLU A 265 0.86 -9.94 -21.86
N ALA A 266 0.83 -11.14 -22.43
CA ALA A 266 -0.40 -11.94 -22.53
C ALA A 266 -1.03 -12.27 -21.15
N ASN A 267 -0.19 -12.35 -20.11
CA ASN A 267 -0.62 -12.62 -18.73
C ASN A 267 -0.77 -11.37 -17.87
N ALA A 268 -0.34 -10.19 -18.35
CA ALA A 268 -0.58 -8.93 -17.67
C ALA A 268 -2.08 -8.61 -17.67
N HIS A 269 -2.60 -8.18 -16.52
CA HIS A 269 -4.00 -7.78 -16.40
C HIS A 269 -4.15 -6.30 -16.83
N PRO A 270 -5.32 -5.85 -17.30
CA PRO A 270 -6.55 -6.62 -17.48
C PRO A 270 -6.50 -7.67 -18.61
N VAL A 271 -7.24 -8.76 -18.43
CA VAL A 271 -7.47 -9.81 -19.43
C VAL A 271 -8.92 -9.74 -19.94
N ASN A 272 -9.17 -10.14 -21.19
CA ASN A 272 -10.50 -10.02 -21.81
C ASN A 272 -11.33 -11.31 -21.77
N SER A 273 -12.59 -11.27 -22.18
CA SER A 273 -13.53 -12.41 -22.18
C SER A 273 -13.38 -13.38 -23.36
N GLU A 274 -12.51 -13.11 -24.33
CA GLU A 274 -12.40 -13.92 -25.54
C GLU A 274 -11.93 -15.35 -25.24
N ALA A 275 -12.63 -16.34 -25.79
CA ALA A 275 -12.28 -17.76 -25.69
C ALA A 275 -12.26 -18.40 -27.08
N ALA A 276 -11.40 -19.40 -27.29
CA ALA A 276 -11.23 -20.02 -28.59
C ALA A 276 -12.54 -20.71 -29.03
N GLY A 277 -12.94 -20.46 -30.28
CA GLY A 277 -14.16 -21.02 -30.86
C GLY A 277 -15.48 -20.41 -30.35
N ARG A 278 -15.42 -19.35 -29.52
CA ARG A 278 -16.61 -18.61 -29.05
C ARG A 278 -16.77 -17.29 -29.80
N VAL A 279 -18.01 -16.85 -29.98
CA VAL A 279 -18.32 -15.53 -30.54
C VAL A 279 -18.08 -14.47 -29.47
N ASN A 280 -17.44 -13.37 -29.85
CA ASN A 280 -17.18 -12.24 -28.96
C ASN A 280 -18.34 -11.22 -29.00
N ASP A 281 -19.52 -11.66 -28.58
CA ASP A 281 -20.77 -10.87 -28.54
C ASP A 281 -21.02 -10.16 -27.20
N HIS A 282 -20.34 -10.61 -26.14
CA HIS A 282 -20.38 -10.03 -24.80
C HIS A 282 -18.94 -9.81 -24.31
N TYR A 283 -18.45 -8.58 -24.49
CA TYR A 283 -17.05 -8.26 -24.22
C TYR A 283 -16.83 -7.65 -22.83
N PHE A 284 -16.06 -8.34 -22.01
CA PHE A 284 -15.66 -7.91 -20.68
C PHE A 284 -14.14 -7.96 -20.53
N VAL A 285 -13.62 -7.16 -19.60
CA VAL A 285 -12.24 -7.23 -19.12
C VAL A 285 -12.21 -7.32 -17.60
N ALA A 286 -11.26 -8.06 -17.05
CA ALA A 286 -11.07 -8.16 -15.61
C ALA A 286 -9.62 -7.99 -15.19
N ALA A 287 -9.43 -7.44 -14.00
CA ALA A 287 -8.19 -7.50 -13.24
C ALA A 287 -8.43 -8.26 -11.92
N LEU A 288 -7.44 -9.05 -11.51
CA LEU A 288 -7.46 -9.88 -10.31
C LEU A 288 -6.25 -9.57 -9.43
N ASN A 289 -6.53 -9.43 -8.14
CA ASN A 289 -5.60 -9.54 -7.03
C ASN A 289 -5.95 -10.80 -6.23
N GLY A 290 -4.96 -11.63 -5.91
CA GLY A 290 -5.16 -12.95 -5.34
C GLY A 290 -5.27 -14.04 -6.43
N ASP A 291 -5.82 -15.19 -6.05
CA ASP A 291 -5.83 -16.40 -6.88
C ASP A 291 -7.23 -17.03 -6.90
N VAL A 292 -7.65 -17.49 -8.08
CA VAL A 292 -8.84 -18.34 -8.28
C VAL A 292 -8.37 -19.80 -8.31
N ASP A 293 -8.36 -20.46 -7.16
CA ASP A 293 -7.73 -21.79 -6.99
C ASP A 293 -8.35 -22.87 -7.90
N ASN A 294 -9.65 -22.76 -8.18
CA ASN A 294 -10.42 -23.72 -8.99
C ASN A 294 -10.63 -23.28 -10.46
N TYR A 295 -9.82 -22.35 -10.97
CA TYR A 295 -10.00 -21.78 -12.33
C TYR A 295 -10.00 -22.83 -13.45
N ALA A 296 -9.18 -23.87 -13.33
CA ALA A 296 -9.06 -24.91 -14.34
C ALA A 296 -10.33 -25.77 -14.44
N ASP A 297 -10.91 -26.12 -13.29
CA ASP A 297 -12.17 -26.88 -13.21
C ASP A 297 -13.33 -26.06 -13.79
N LEU A 298 -13.44 -24.78 -13.39
CA LEU A 298 -14.46 -23.88 -13.90
C LEU A 298 -14.37 -23.67 -15.42
N ALA A 299 -13.16 -23.53 -15.96
CA ALA A 299 -12.95 -23.42 -17.40
C ALA A 299 -13.37 -24.70 -18.13
N ALA A 300 -13.02 -25.88 -17.57
CA ALA A 300 -13.37 -27.17 -18.14
C ALA A 300 -14.89 -27.41 -18.13
N GLU A 301 -15.57 -27.12 -17.01
CA GLU A 301 -17.02 -27.25 -16.85
C GLU A 301 -17.80 -26.37 -17.84
N ALA A 302 -17.33 -25.14 -18.07
CA ALA A 302 -17.93 -24.23 -19.03
C ALA A 302 -17.53 -24.51 -20.49
N GLY A 303 -16.63 -25.47 -20.75
CA GLY A 303 -16.10 -25.75 -22.08
C GLY A 303 -15.38 -24.53 -22.68
N LEU A 304 -14.61 -23.83 -21.85
CA LEU A 304 -13.80 -22.68 -22.24
C LEU A 304 -12.37 -23.14 -22.51
N SER A 305 -11.77 -22.58 -23.55
CA SER A 305 -10.35 -22.77 -23.86
C SER A 305 -9.73 -21.44 -24.26
N PHE A 306 -8.48 -21.25 -23.85
CA PHE A 306 -7.76 -19.99 -24.02
C PHE A 306 -6.51 -20.21 -24.88
N PRO A 307 -5.99 -19.16 -25.55
CA PRO A 307 -4.69 -19.21 -26.21
C PRO A 307 -3.60 -19.69 -25.24
N ALA A 308 -2.69 -20.54 -25.71
CA ALA A 308 -1.65 -21.14 -24.87
C ALA A 308 -0.68 -20.12 -24.25
N THR A 309 -0.63 -18.90 -24.79
CA THR A 309 0.14 -17.78 -24.24
C THR A 309 -0.48 -17.19 -22.98
N ILE A 310 -1.78 -17.39 -22.74
CA ILE A 310 -2.51 -16.91 -21.57
C ILE A 310 -2.64 -18.06 -20.57
N THR A 311 -1.86 -17.98 -19.51
CA THR A 311 -1.72 -18.99 -18.44
C THR A 311 -2.19 -18.51 -17.08
N THR A 312 -2.59 -17.25 -16.97
CA THR A 312 -3.14 -16.63 -15.76
C THR A 312 -4.55 -17.15 -15.47
N ASP A 313 -4.83 -17.44 -14.22
CA ASP A 313 -6.13 -17.84 -13.68
C ASP A 313 -7.19 -16.74 -13.87
N ALA A 314 -6.80 -15.47 -13.81
CA ALA A 314 -7.68 -14.32 -13.99
C ALA A 314 -8.46 -14.35 -15.31
N LYS A 315 -7.96 -15.04 -16.35
CA LYS A 315 -8.61 -15.16 -17.66
C LYS A 315 -9.98 -15.85 -17.57
N VAL A 316 -10.17 -16.73 -16.59
CA VAL A 316 -11.44 -17.43 -16.40
C VAL A 316 -12.58 -16.48 -16.03
N ILE A 317 -12.27 -15.37 -15.35
CA ILE A 317 -13.25 -14.43 -14.80
C ILE A 317 -14.11 -13.78 -15.90
N PRO A 318 -13.56 -12.96 -16.82
CA PRO A 318 -14.36 -12.29 -17.82
C PRO A 318 -14.96 -13.28 -18.84
N ALA A 319 -14.31 -14.43 -19.07
CA ALA A 319 -14.79 -15.45 -20.00
C ALA A 319 -16.04 -16.17 -19.47
N LEU A 320 -16.06 -16.54 -18.18
CA LEU A 320 -17.24 -17.14 -17.55
C LEU A 320 -18.41 -16.15 -17.48
N VAL A 321 -18.15 -14.88 -17.15
CA VAL A 321 -19.20 -13.85 -17.14
C VAL A 321 -19.81 -13.71 -18.53
N ALA A 322 -18.98 -13.61 -19.57
CA ALA A 322 -19.47 -13.54 -20.95
C ALA A 322 -20.28 -14.78 -21.34
N ASP A 323 -19.87 -15.98 -20.92
CA ASP A 323 -20.62 -17.22 -21.21
C ASP A 323 -21.99 -17.25 -20.51
N ARG A 324 -22.07 -16.83 -19.25
CA ARG A 324 -23.34 -16.73 -18.52
C ARG A 324 -24.29 -15.69 -19.13
N VAL A 325 -23.77 -14.52 -19.50
CA VAL A 325 -24.58 -13.48 -20.17
C VAL A 325 -25.12 -13.98 -21.50
N ARG A 326 -24.29 -14.70 -22.28
CA ARG A 326 -24.74 -15.34 -23.53
C ARG A 326 -25.86 -16.37 -23.30
N ASN A 327 -25.85 -17.03 -22.15
CA ASN A 327 -26.88 -17.98 -21.74
C ASN A 327 -28.11 -17.31 -21.09
N GLY A 328 -28.21 -15.98 -21.14
CA GLY A 328 -29.39 -15.20 -20.75
C GLY A 328 -29.37 -14.66 -19.32
N GLU A 329 -28.26 -14.77 -18.59
CA GLU A 329 -28.12 -14.11 -17.29
C GLU A 329 -27.88 -12.59 -17.47
N ASP A 330 -28.43 -11.77 -16.56
CA ASP A 330 -28.07 -10.35 -16.46
C ASP A 330 -26.57 -10.20 -16.10
N PRO A 331 -25.81 -9.25 -16.67
CA PRO A 331 -24.38 -9.10 -16.37
C PRO A 331 -24.01 -8.98 -14.89
N THR A 332 -24.86 -8.34 -14.08
CA THR A 332 -24.62 -8.21 -12.63
C THR A 332 -24.82 -9.54 -11.92
N GLU A 333 -25.86 -10.28 -12.29
CA GLU A 333 -26.12 -11.61 -11.74
C GLU A 333 -25.08 -12.64 -12.22
N ALA A 334 -24.68 -12.57 -13.49
CA ALA A 334 -23.62 -13.38 -14.07
C ALA A 334 -22.29 -13.17 -13.33
N PHE A 335 -21.92 -11.92 -13.06
CA PHE A 335 -20.74 -11.60 -12.26
C PHE A 335 -20.85 -12.17 -10.84
N ARG A 336 -21.97 -11.91 -10.15
CA ARG A 336 -22.24 -12.43 -8.79
C ARG A 336 -22.13 -13.96 -8.75
N SER A 337 -22.74 -14.65 -9.70
CA SER A 337 -22.71 -16.12 -9.74
C SER A 337 -21.31 -16.66 -10.03
N CYS A 338 -20.52 -15.98 -10.87
CA CYS A 338 -19.12 -16.37 -11.11
C CYS A 338 -18.29 -16.25 -9.83
N VAL A 339 -18.27 -15.07 -9.20
CA VAL A 339 -17.43 -14.86 -8.02
C VAL A 339 -17.85 -15.72 -6.83
N ALA A 340 -19.14 -16.07 -6.72
CA ALA A 340 -19.64 -17.00 -5.72
C ALA A 340 -19.13 -18.44 -5.93
N SER A 341 -18.78 -18.83 -7.15
CA SER A 341 -18.30 -20.18 -7.50
C SER A 341 -16.78 -20.36 -7.41
N PHE A 342 -16.03 -19.27 -7.23
CA PHE A 342 -14.57 -19.36 -7.14
C PHE A 342 -14.16 -20.05 -5.84
N ASP A 343 -12.96 -20.62 -5.80
CA ASP A 343 -12.23 -20.95 -4.58
C ASP A 343 -10.99 -20.05 -4.49
N GLY A 344 -10.51 -19.79 -3.27
CA GLY A 344 -9.41 -18.87 -3.03
C GLY A 344 -9.83 -17.46 -2.59
N SER A 345 -8.83 -16.60 -2.37
CA SER A 345 -9.02 -15.20 -1.99
C SER A 345 -8.80 -14.29 -3.18
N VAL A 346 -9.79 -13.44 -3.44
CA VAL A 346 -9.87 -12.64 -4.65
C VAL A 346 -10.30 -11.22 -4.35
N ALA A 347 -9.70 -10.27 -5.05
CA ALA A 347 -10.19 -8.92 -5.28
C ALA A 347 -10.24 -8.71 -6.80
N ILE A 348 -11.41 -8.37 -7.34
CA ILE A 348 -11.68 -8.36 -8.77
C ILE A 348 -12.26 -7.01 -9.18
N ALA A 349 -11.79 -6.47 -10.29
CA ALA A 349 -12.47 -5.41 -11.04
C ALA A 349 -12.90 -5.95 -12.41
N LEU A 350 -14.17 -5.77 -12.78
CA LEU A 350 -14.76 -6.19 -14.05
C LEU A 350 -15.46 -5.01 -14.72
N ALA A 351 -15.09 -4.73 -15.97
CA ALA A 351 -15.73 -3.74 -16.84
C ALA A 351 -16.22 -4.39 -18.14
N GLY A 352 -17.29 -3.87 -18.72
CA GLY A 352 -17.91 -4.40 -19.94
C GLY A 352 -18.15 -3.34 -21.01
N ALA A 353 -17.97 -3.70 -22.27
CA ALA A 353 -18.17 -2.76 -23.39
C ALA A 353 -19.65 -2.41 -23.64
N HIS A 354 -20.58 -3.29 -23.26
CA HIS A 354 -22.03 -3.06 -23.46
C HIS A 354 -22.64 -2.16 -22.39
N GLU A 355 -21.87 -1.85 -21.34
CA GLU A 355 -22.28 -1.05 -20.20
C GLU A 355 -21.08 -0.22 -19.73
N PRO A 356 -20.57 0.67 -20.59
CA PRO A 356 -19.32 1.40 -20.34
C PRO A 356 -19.41 2.35 -19.13
N ASP A 357 -20.61 2.57 -18.58
CA ASP A 357 -20.87 3.39 -17.40
C ASP A 357 -20.84 2.60 -16.09
N VAL A 358 -20.67 1.27 -16.14
CA VAL A 358 -20.74 0.39 -14.96
C VAL A 358 -19.42 -0.32 -14.72
N LEU A 359 -18.86 -0.17 -13.51
CA LEU A 359 -17.73 -0.97 -13.03
C LEU A 359 -18.21 -1.88 -11.89
N ARG A 360 -17.83 -3.16 -11.93
CA ARG A 360 -18.15 -4.12 -10.87
C ARG A 360 -16.89 -4.54 -10.14
N LEU A 361 -16.98 -4.54 -8.82
CA LEU A 361 -15.91 -4.94 -7.92
C LEU A 361 -16.39 -6.12 -7.08
N ALA A 362 -15.51 -7.05 -6.76
CA ALA A 362 -15.81 -8.13 -5.83
C ALA A 362 -14.60 -8.40 -4.92
N GLN A 363 -14.85 -8.72 -3.66
CA GLN A 363 -13.83 -9.14 -2.71
C GLN A 363 -14.31 -10.33 -1.90
N ARG A 364 -13.44 -11.34 -1.73
CA ARG A 364 -13.66 -12.48 -0.85
C ARG A 364 -12.34 -13.01 -0.29
N GLY A 365 -12.39 -13.46 0.96
CA GLY A 365 -11.23 -13.93 1.68
C GLY A 365 -10.40 -12.77 2.22
N SER A 366 -9.21 -13.11 2.69
CA SER A 366 -8.32 -12.22 3.44
C SER A 366 -7.06 -11.88 2.65
N GLY A 367 -6.39 -10.79 3.03
CA GLY A 367 -5.12 -10.39 2.42
C GLY A 367 -5.25 -9.67 1.07
N GLN A 368 -6.44 -9.65 0.46
CA GLN A 368 -6.77 -8.78 -0.66
C GLN A 368 -7.68 -7.64 -0.20
N ALA A 369 -7.57 -6.47 -0.82
CA ALA A 369 -8.40 -5.32 -0.50
C ALA A 369 -8.78 -4.53 -1.76
N ILE A 370 -9.96 -3.92 -1.71
CA ILE A 370 -10.43 -2.92 -2.66
C ILE A 370 -10.94 -1.71 -1.88
N TYR A 371 -10.46 -0.55 -2.29
CA TYR A 371 -10.84 0.76 -1.80
C TYR A 371 -11.47 1.55 -2.95
N VAL A 372 -12.60 2.21 -2.68
CA VAL A 372 -13.27 3.12 -3.62
C VAL A 372 -13.24 4.51 -3.04
N GLY A 373 -12.31 5.33 -3.55
CA GLY A 373 -12.20 6.74 -3.23
C GLY A 373 -13.32 7.55 -3.88
N LEU A 374 -13.87 8.47 -3.10
CA LEU A 374 -14.92 9.41 -3.48
C LEU A 374 -14.28 10.77 -3.76
N ALA A 375 -13.96 11.04 -5.04
CA ALA A 375 -13.41 12.32 -5.50
C ALA A 375 -14.46 13.07 -6.33
N GLU A 376 -14.27 14.38 -6.53
CA GLU A 376 -15.21 15.18 -7.35
C GLU A 376 -15.38 14.55 -8.75
N ASP A 377 -16.63 14.23 -9.09
CA ASP A 377 -17.04 13.63 -10.37
C ASP A 377 -16.34 12.30 -10.72
N THR A 378 -15.72 11.64 -9.75
CA THR A 378 -14.82 10.50 -10.00
C THR A 378 -14.88 9.46 -8.90
N PHE A 379 -15.06 8.20 -9.27
CA PHE A 379 -14.64 7.09 -8.43
C PHE A 379 -13.20 6.70 -8.81
N VAL A 380 -12.32 6.69 -7.82
CA VAL A 380 -10.97 6.13 -7.94
C VAL A 380 -10.91 4.83 -7.16
N VAL A 381 -10.71 3.72 -7.87
CA VAL A 381 -10.58 2.40 -7.26
C VAL A 381 -9.11 2.09 -7.14
N ALA A 382 -8.67 1.61 -5.98
CA ALA A 382 -7.33 1.06 -5.80
C ALA A 382 -7.36 -0.12 -4.83
N SER A 383 -6.39 -1.03 -4.92
CA SER A 383 -6.25 -2.12 -3.94
C SER A 383 -5.49 -1.74 -2.68
N GLU A 384 -4.95 -0.52 -2.60
CA GLU A 384 -4.38 0.09 -1.39
C GLU A 384 -4.70 1.59 -1.37
N PRO A 385 -4.83 2.24 -0.20
CA PRO A 385 -5.12 3.67 -0.12
C PRO A 385 -4.08 4.56 -0.82
N TYR A 386 -2.85 4.07 -1.02
CA TYR A 386 -1.81 4.78 -1.77
C TYR A 386 -2.24 5.17 -3.19
N GLY A 387 -3.11 4.37 -3.82
CA GLY A 387 -3.63 4.62 -5.16
C GLY A 387 -4.83 5.58 -5.21
N ILE A 388 -5.39 5.99 -4.07
CA ILE A 388 -6.54 6.93 -4.01
C ILE A 388 -6.19 8.30 -3.42
N VAL A 389 -5.20 8.36 -2.51
CA VAL A 389 -4.96 9.53 -1.63
C VAL A 389 -4.50 10.78 -2.37
N GLU A 390 -3.99 10.62 -3.60
CA GLU A 390 -3.72 11.76 -4.47
C GLU A 390 -5.01 12.52 -4.80
N LEU A 391 -6.10 11.81 -5.12
CA LEU A 391 -7.36 12.41 -5.55
C LEU A 391 -8.33 12.69 -4.41
N THR A 392 -8.34 11.85 -3.37
CA THR A 392 -9.25 11.99 -2.23
C THR A 392 -8.77 11.19 -1.03
N PRO A 393 -8.86 11.72 0.20
CA PRO A 393 -8.62 10.95 1.39
C PRO A 393 -9.83 10.07 1.77
N ASN A 394 -11.01 10.30 1.19
CA ASN A 394 -12.25 9.65 1.61
C ASN A 394 -12.58 8.45 0.75
N TYR A 395 -12.83 7.30 1.37
CA TYR A 395 -13.12 6.06 0.66
C TYR A 395 -14.08 5.13 1.39
N VAL A 396 -14.65 4.20 0.64
CA VAL A 396 -15.31 3.00 1.15
C VAL A 396 -14.41 1.79 0.90
N ARG A 397 -14.28 0.88 1.87
CA ARG A 397 -13.51 -0.37 1.76
C ARG A 397 -14.46 -1.56 1.62
N LEU A 398 -14.16 -2.49 0.72
CA LEU A 398 -14.87 -3.78 0.65
C LEU A 398 -14.37 -4.73 1.76
N ASP A 399 -15.29 -5.53 2.28
CA ASP A 399 -15.02 -6.58 3.25
C ASP A 399 -15.12 -7.97 2.59
N GLY A 400 -14.06 -8.76 2.72
CA GLY A 400 -13.96 -10.11 2.18
C GLY A 400 -14.26 -11.22 3.19
N GLU A 401 -14.33 -10.90 4.49
CA GLU A 401 -14.29 -11.88 5.57
C GLU A 401 -15.47 -11.80 6.53
N THR A 402 -16.01 -10.61 6.83
CA THR A 402 -17.08 -10.49 7.81
C THR A 402 -18.34 -11.22 7.33
N PRO A 403 -18.93 -12.12 8.14
CA PRO A 403 -20.21 -12.74 7.82
C PRO A 403 -21.31 -11.69 7.69
N VAL A 404 -22.21 -11.87 6.71
CA VAL A 404 -23.38 -11.00 6.52
C VAL A 404 -24.24 -10.90 7.79
N ASP A 405 -24.41 -12.03 8.50
CA ASP A 405 -25.03 -12.07 9.82
C ASP A 405 -23.96 -12.38 10.88
N PRO A 406 -23.53 -11.39 11.69
CA PRO A 406 -22.56 -11.60 12.76
C PRO A 406 -22.99 -12.64 13.81
N ALA A 407 -24.30 -12.88 13.98
CA ALA A 407 -24.81 -13.89 14.89
C ALA A 407 -24.76 -15.32 14.30
N ASN A 408 -24.56 -15.44 12.99
CA ASN A 408 -24.43 -16.70 12.28
C ASN A 408 -23.10 -16.75 11.51
N PRO A 409 -22.04 -17.34 12.11
CA PRO A 409 -20.73 -17.46 11.46
C PRO A 409 -20.71 -18.24 10.13
N ALA A 410 -21.78 -19.01 9.85
CA ALA A 410 -21.98 -19.75 8.62
C ALA A 410 -22.75 -18.97 7.54
N SER A 411 -23.14 -17.72 7.80
CA SER A 411 -23.69 -16.83 6.77
C SER A 411 -22.66 -16.51 5.69
N ALA A 412 -23.15 -16.06 4.53
CA ALA A 412 -22.28 -15.71 3.40
C ALA A 412 -21.24 -14.65 3.79
N ARG A 413 -20.09 -14.72 3.14
CA ARG A 413 -18.97 -13.78 3.27
C ARG A 413 -18.62 -13.21 1.90
N GLY A 414 -17.90 -12.09 1.91
CA GLY A 414 -17.52 -11.38 0.70
C GLY A 414 -18.59 -10.41 0.21
N GLN A 415 -18.13 -9.42 -0.53
CA GLN A 415 -18.93 -8.30 -0.99
C GLN A 415 -18.72 -8.06 -2.48
N ILE A 416 -19.78 -7.59 -3.13
CA ILE A 416 -19.80 -7.06 -4.49
C ILE A 416 -20.21 -5.60 -4.40
N LEU A 417 -19.53 -4.76 -5.15
CA LEU A 417 -19.83 -3.35 -5.27
C LEU A 417 -19.95 -2.96 -6.75
N THR A 418 -21.09 -2.40 -7.13
CA THR A 418 -21.33 -1.86 -8.48
C THR A 418 -21.25 -0.34 -8.43
N LEU A 419 -20.48 0.25 -9.34
CA LEU A 419 -20.27 1.68 -9.49
C LEU A 419 -20.95 2.17 -10.76
N ASP A 420 -21.82 3.17 -10.64
CA ASP A 420 -22.48 3.86 -11.76
C ASP A 420 -21.80 5.22 -12.02
N ARG A 421 -21.23 5.36 -13.22
CA ARG A 421 -20.55 6.59 -13.67
C ARG A 421 -21.42 7.83 -13.50
N ASN A 422 -22.73 7.76 -13.72
CA ASN A 422 -23.60 8.94 -13.65
C ASN A 422 -23.57 9.65 -12.28
N TYR A 423 -23.24 8.89 -11.24
CA TYR A 423 -23.14 9.36 -9.85
C TYR A 423 -21.69 9.29 -9.33
N ALA A 424 -20.70 9.29 -10.24
CA ALA A 424 -19.29 9.24 -9.89
C ALA A 424 -18.91 10.29 -8.84
N GLY A 425 -18.21 9.83 -7.80
CA GLY A 425 -17.81 10.65 -6.65
C GLY A 425 -18.78 10.65 -5.47
N THR A 426 -19.93 9.99 -5.56
CA THR A 426 -20.96 10.01 -4.51
C THR A 426 -21.45 8.61 -4.11
N LEU A 427 -21.91 8.46 -2.87
CA LEU A 427 -22.44 7.18 -2.38
C LEU A 427 -23.66 6.69 -3.17
N GLN A 428 -24.44 7.58 -3.79
CA GLN A 428 -25.61 7.23 -4.60
C GLN A 428 -25.23 6.37 -5.82
N GLY A 429 -23.99 6.48 -6.32
CA GLY A 429 -23.50 5.67 -7.41
C GLY A 429 -23.00 4.30 -7.00
N LEU A 430 -23.08 3.95 -5.72
CA LEU A 430 -22.55 2.70 -5.18
C LEU A 430 -23.70 1.77 -4.74
N THR A 431 -23.71 0.55 -5.27
CA THR A 431 -24.62 -0.51 -4.83
C THR A 431 -23.83 -1.69 -4.30
N ARG A 432 -23.95 -1.99 -3.00
CA ARG A 432 -23.23 -3.07 -2.31
C ARG A 432 -24.16 -4.23 -1.96
N GLN A 433 -23.71 -5.45 -2.24
CA GLN A 433 -24.42 -6.69 -1.91
C GLN A 433 -23.44 -7.80 -1.53
N SER A 434 -23.93 -8.80 -0.80
CA SER A 434 -23.22 -10.05 -0.54
C SER A 434 -23.36 -11.04 -1.72
N TYR A 435 -22.62 -12.15 -1.64
CA TYR A 435 -22.69 -13.19 -2.66
C TYR A 435 -24.01 -13.98 -2.64
N ASP A 436 -24.75 -13.96 -1.53
CA ASP A 436 -26.08 -14.58 -1.39
C ASP A 436 -27.25 -13.65 -1.76
N ARG A 437 -26.95 -12.47 -2.35
CA ARG A 437 -27.90 -11.42 -2.77
C ARG A 437 -28.48 -10.57 -1.64
N THR A 438 -27.96 -10.67 -0.43
CA THR A 438 -28.31 -9.73 0.64
C THR A 438 -27.79 -8.34 0.28
N LEU A 439 -28.69 -7.35 0.22
CA LEU A 439 -28.28 -5.96 0.05
C LEU A 439 -27.61 -5.46 1.33
N LEU A 440 -26.49 -4.76 1.18
CA LEU A 440 -25.71 -4.21 2.27
C LEU A 440 -25.62 -2.69 2.10
N PRO A 441 -26.65 -1.92 2.50
CA PRO A 441 -26.70 -0.48 2.27
C PRO A 441 -25.41 0.23 2.70
N LEU A 442 -25.02 1.23 1.93
CA LEU A 442 -23.90 2.11 2.26
C LEU A 442 -24.42 3.37 2.96
N LEU A 443 -23.80 3.71 4.07
CA LEU A 443 -24.09 4.87 4.90
C LEU A 443 -22.90 5.82 4.91
N GLU A 444 -23.11 7.08 5.30
CA GLU A 444 -22.00 8.03 5.47
C GLU A 444 -20.97 7.55 6.51
N SER A 445 -21.39 6.74 7.48
CA SER A 445 -20.50 6.11 8.47
C SER A 445 -19.59 5.03 7.89
N ASP A 446 -19.86 4.52 6.67
CA ASP A 446 -18.96 3.61 5.97
C ASP A 446 -17.80 4.36 5.28
N ILE A 447 -17.85 5.70 5.21
CA ILE A 447 -16.77 6.51 4.64
C ILE A 447 -15.66 6.64 5.67
N VAL A 448 -14.47 6.21 5.27
CA VAL A 448 -13.23 6.32 6.03
C VAL A 448 -12.35 7.40 5.42
N THR A 449 -11.71 8.21 6.26
CA THR A 449 -10.71 9.19 5.83
C THR A 449 -9.31 8.62 6.06
N ALA A 450 -8.50 8.56 5.00
CA ALA A 450 -7.11 8.14 5.06
C ALA A 450 -6.28 9.09 5.94
N GLU A 451 -5.45 8.53 6.82
CA GLU A 451 -4.50 9.28 7.65
C GLU A 451 -3.10 9.38 7.01
N ILE A 452 -3.01 9.13 5.71
CA ILE A 452 -1.76 9.18 4.93
C ILE A 452 -1.95 10.08 3.70
N THR A 453 -0.84 10.64 3.24
CA THR A 453 -0.80 11.49 2.04
C THR A 453 0.25 10.98 1.06
N THR A 454 0.28 11.54 -0.15
CA THR A 454 1.29 11.22 -1.17
C THR A 454 2.71 11.57 -0.73
N SER A 455 2.89 12.51 0.21
CA SER A 455 4.21 12.84 0.76
C SER A 455 4.80 11.72 1.61
N ASP A 456 3.95 10.93 2.26
CA ASP A 456 4.39 9.83 3.15
C ASP A 456 4.97 8.64 2.35
N ILE A 457 4.68 8.58 1.05
CA ILE A 457 5.05 7.49 0.13
C ILE A 457 5.92 7.97 -1.03
N ASP A 458 6.51 9.17 -0.92
CA ASP A 458 7.41 9.71 -1.92
C ASP A 458 8.76 8.98 -1.94
N ARG A 459 9.35 8.83 -3.13
CA ARG A 459 10.66 8.19 -3.31
C ARG A 459 11.82 9.17 -3.07
N ALA A 460 11.57 10.46 -2.89
CA ALA A 460 12.56 11.50 -2.57
C ALA A 460 13.80 11.50 -3.50
N GLY A 461 13.59 11.15 -4.78
CA GLY A 461 14.66 11.07 -5.78
C GLY A 461 15.60 9.87 -5.66
N TYR A 462 15.38 8.95 -4.72
CA TYR A 462 16.15 7.70 -4.65
C TYR A 462 15.83 6.79 -5.85
N PRO A 463 16.78 5.94 -6.30
CA PRO A 463 16.50 4.97 -7.37
C PRO A 463 15.42 3.94 -6.96
N HIS A 464 15.38 3.54 -5.69
CA HIS A 464 14.40 2.58 -5.17
C HIS A 464 14.10 2.83 -3.69
N PHE A 465 12.88 2.46 -3.26
CA PHE A 465 12.43 2.62 -1.87
C PHE A 465 13.34 1.93 -0.85
N LEU A 466 13.87 0.74 -1.17
CA LEU A 466 14.79 0.04 -0.27
C LEU A 466 16.01 0.90 0.12
N LEU A 467 16.61 1.66 -0.81
CA LEU A 467 17.76 2.50 -0.49
C LEU A 467 17.35 3.71 0.35
N LYS A 468 16.23 4.33 -0.02
CA LYS A 468 15.63 5.43 0.75
C LYS A 468 15.42 4.99 2.20
N GLU A 469 14.75 3.86 2.40
CA GLU A 469 14.31 3.42 3.71
C GLU A 469 15.46 2.89 4.57
N VAL A 470 16.49 2.27 3.99
CA VAL A 470 17.76 2.00 4.70
C VAL A 470 18.41 3.32 5.16
N SER A 471 18.41 4.33 4.30
CA SER A 471 19.01 5.64 4.60
C SER A 471 18.21 6.42 5.65
N GLU A 472 16.89 6.24 5.70
CA GLU A 472 15.98 6.88 6.66
C GLU A 472 15.90 6.17 8.00
N ALA A 473 16.32 4.90 8.08
CA ALA A 473 16.23 4.09 9.29
C ALA A 473 16.78 4.75 10.58
N PRO A 474 17.91 5.49 10.57
CA PRO A 474 18.38 6.22 11.75
C PRO A 474 17.37 7.27 12.25
N THR A 475 16.74 8.00 11.33
CA THR A 475 15.75 9.03 11.65
C THR A 475 14.44 8.42 12.17
N SER A 476 13.97 7.33 11.57
CA SER A 476 12.80 6.57 12.05
C SER A 476 13.04 6.02 13.46
N PHE A 477 14.26 5.54 13.73
CA PHE A 477 14.67 5.07 15.05
C PHE A 477 14.63 6.20 16.10
N ARG A 478 15.26 7.35 15.82
CA ARG A 478 15.21 8.55 16.70
C ARG A 478 13.77 8.96 16.98
N THR A 479 12.95 9.02 15.94
CA THR A 479 11.54 9.44 16.05
C THR A 479 10.73 8.48 16.92
N THR A 480 11.02 7.18 16.86
CA THR A 480 10.38 6.17 17.72
C THR A 480 10.67 6.44 19.20
N LEU A 481 11.91 6.79 19.56
CA LEU A 481 12.31 7.11 20.93
C LEU A 481 11.74 8.45 21.43
N ARG A 482 11.58 9.43 20.53
CA ARG A 482 11.18 10.80 20.86
C ARG A 482 9.88 10.83 21.69
N GLY A 483 9.93 11.57 22.79
CA GLY A 483 8.82 11.74 23.72
C GLY A 483 8.52 10.52 24.61
N LYS A 484 9.19 9.38 24.39
CA LYS A 484 8.98 8.13 25.13
C LYS A 484 10.17 7.75 26.00
N LEU A 485 11.38 8.15 25.60
CA LEU A 485 12.60 7.99 26.39
C LEU A 485 13.03 9.38 26.90
N ILE A 486 12.94 9.58 28.22
CA ILE A 486 13.23 10.87 28.86
C ILE A 486 14.49 10.72 29.70
N GLU A 487 15.50 11.53 29.42
CA GLU A 487 16.68 11.63 30.26
C GLU A 487 16.46 12.70 31.34
N SER A 488 16.74 12.35 32.59
CA SER A 488 16.78 13.29 33.71
C SER A 488 17.93 12.94 34.65
N ASN A 489 18.86 13.89 34.83
CA ASN A 489 20.04 13.72 35.68
C ASN A 489 20.89 12.47 35.37
N GLY A 490 21.06 12.13 34.08
CA GLY A 490 21.82 10.94 33.65
C GLY A 490 21.11 9.60 33.87
N HIS A 491 19.80 9.63 34.15
CA HIS A 491 18.96 8.45 34.26
C HIS A 491 17.85 8.51 33.20
N PHE A 492 17.63 7.39 32.52
CA PHE A 492 16.59 7.25 31.51
C PHE A 492 15.31 6.68 32.11
N GLU A 493 14.20 7.37 31.85
CA GLU A 493 12.85 6.93 32.18
C GLU A 493 12.08 6.65 30.88
N VAL A 494 11.40 5.50 30.83
CA VAL A 494 10.50 5.18 29.73
C VAL A 494 9.08 5.60 30.10
N ARG A 495 8.50 6.48 29.29
CA ARG A 495 7.11 6.95 29.42
C ARG A 495 6.30 6.55 28.20
N VAL A 496 5.38 5.62 28.39
CA VAL A 496 4.37 5.27 27.39
C VAL A 496 2.99 5.74 27.86
N GLY A 497 2.21 6.29 26.94
CA GLY A 497 0.87 6.80 27.25
C GLY A 497 -0.17 5.70 27.44
N ASP A 498 -1.35 6.10 27.93
CA ASP A 498 -2.48 5.18 28.19
C ASP A 498 -2.98 4.45 26.95
N ARG A 499 -2.81 5.05 25.76
CA ARG A 499 -3.10 4.37 24.48
C ARG A 499 -2.21 3.16 24.23
N THR A 500 -0.98 3.18 24.73
CA THR A 500 -0.02 2.07 24.57
C THR A 500 -0.18 1.04 25.67
N LEU A 501 -0.26 1.50 26.91
CA LEU A 501 -0.42 0.63 28.08
C LEU A 501 -1.59 1.17 28.93
N PRO A 502 -2.83 0.76 28.61
CA PRO A 502 -4.03 1.21 29.32
C PRO A 502 -4.00 0.91 30.82
N PRO A 503 -4.68 1.71 31.66
CA PRO A 503 -4.74 1.49 33.10
C PRO A 503 -5.17 0.06 33.48
N THR A 504 -6.14 -0.51 32.78
CA THR A 504 -6.62 -1.88 33.02
C THR A 504 -5.54 -2.95 32.80
N LEU A 505 -4.67 -2.76 31.81
CA LEU A 505 -3.53 -3.66 31.59
C LEU A 505 -2.42 -3.43 32.62
N ARG A 506 -2.17 -2.19 33.03
CA ARG A 506 -1.22 -1.89 34.12
C ARG A 506 -1.64 -2.56 35.42
N GLU A 507 -2.92 -2.48 35.77
CA GLU A 507 -3.49 -3.11 36.97
C GLU A 507 -3.31 -4.64 36.92
N ARG A 508 -3.69 -5.28 35.82
CA ARG A 508 -3.54 -6.74 35.64
C ARG A 508 -2.09 -7.21 35.61
N LEU A 509 -1.19 -6.38 35.08
CA LEU A 509 0.25 -6.64 35.15
C LEU A 509 0.76 -6.51 36.58
N ALA A 510 0.33 -5.51 37.34
CA ALA A 510 0.78 -5.27 38.71
C ALA A 510 0.25 -6.31 39.71
N ASP A 511 -1.04 -6.66 39.63
CA ASP A 511 -1.70 -7.58 40.55
C ASP A 511 -1.40 -9.08 40.30
N GLY A 512 -0.79 -9.39 39.16
CA GLY A 512 -0.39 -10.75 38.79
C GLY A 512 -1.46 -11.56 38.07
N SER A 513 -2.55 -10.94 37.64
CA SER A 513 -3.54 -11.56 36.76
C SER A 513 -2.95 -11.92 35.39
N ILE A 514 -1.99 -11.14 34.90
CA ILE A 514 -1.16 -11.52 33.75
C ILE A 514 0.12 -12.17 34.28
N THR A 515 0.28 -13.45 33.95
CA THR A 515 1.41 -14.29 34.33
C THR A 515 2.28 -14.66 33.13
N ARG A 516 1.77 -14.46 31.91
CA ARG A 516 2.43 -14.86 30.65
C ARG A 516 2.42 -13.72 29.64
N VAL A 517 3.58 -13.44 29.04
CA VAL A 517 3.73 -12.53 27.89
C VAL A 517 4.27 -13.31 26.70
N LEU A 518 3.63 -13.15 25.54
CA LEU A 518 4.04 -13.79 24.30
C LEU A 518 4.21 -12.74 23.20
N GLY A 519 5.44 -12.56 22.71
CA GLY A 519 5.71 -11.77 21.51
C GLY A 519 5.39 -12.58 20.24
N ILE A 520 4.57 -12.04 19.34
CA ILE A 520 4.24 -12.70 18.07
C ILE A 520 4.45 -11.78 16.87
N GLY A 521 4.71 -12.38 15.72
CA GLY A 521 4.77 -11.70 14.44
C GLY A 521 4.92 -12.71 13.29
N GLN A 522 5.25 -12.21 12.10
CA GLN A 522 5.64 -13.01 10.95
C GLN A 522 6.88 -12.44 10.27
N GLY A 523 7.74 -13.30 9.73
CA GLY A 523 8.99 -12.89 9.06
C GLY A 523 9.87 -11.99 9.93
N THR A 524 10.31 -10.86 9.38
CA THR A 524 11.09 -9.82 10.09
C THR A 524 10.41 -9.35 11.39
N ALA A 525 9.07 -9.22 11.42
CA ALA A 525 8.36 -8.78 12.61
C ALA A 525 8.39 -9.83 13.75
N ALA A 526 8.47 -11.13 13.43
CA ALA A 526 8.66 -12.17 14.44
C ALA A 526 10.06 -12.08 15.10
N ILE A 527 11.08 -11.72 14.33
CA ILE A 527 12.44 -11.50 14.83
C ILE A 527 12.47 -10.26 15.75
N ALA A 528 11.73 -9.20 15.42
CA ALA A 528 11.55 -8.06 16.32
C ALA A 528 10.77 -8.42 17.60
N ALA A 529 9.71 -9.23 17.48
CA ALA A 529 8.94 -9.73 18.64
C ALA A 529 9.81 -10.58 19.58
N ARG A 530 10.72 -11.39 19.02
CA ARG A 530 11.74 -12.12 19.77
C ARG A 530 12.65 -11.15 20.54
N SER A 531 13.16 -10.10 19.90
CA SER A 531 14.00 -9.10 20.58
C SER A 531 13.27 -8.43 21.74
N PHE A 532 11.97 -8.13 21.59
CA PHE A 532 11.13 -7.64 22.67
C PHE A 532 11.05 -8.65 23.83
N ALA A 533 10.77 -9.93 23.54
CA ALA A 533 10.63 -10.97 24.55
C ALA A 533 11.94 -11.19 25.32
N GLU A 534 13.09 -11.25 24.64
CA GLU A 534 14.39 -11.36 25.28
C GLU A 534 14.71 -10.13 26.15
N ALA A 535 14.37 -8.92 25.68
CA ALA A 535 14.56 -7.68 26.44
C ALA A 535 13.68 -7.60 27.70
N LEU A 536 12.44 -8.11 27.66
CA LEU A 536 11.56 -8.16 28.83
C LEU A 536 12.01 -9.25 29.81
N ALA A 537 12.34 -10.45 29.31
CA ALA A 537 12.83 -11.57 30.12
C ALA A 537 14.09 -11.20 30.92
N ALA A 538 14.97 -10.35 30.36
CA ALA A 538 16.16 -9.88 31.05
C ALA A 538 15.88 -8.94 32.24
N GLN A 539 14.67 -8.39 32.35
CA GLN A 539 14.31 -7.36 33.34
C GLN A 539 13.40 -7.87 34.46
N VAL A 540 12.70 -9.00 34.24
CA VAL A 540 11.70 -9.53 35.17
C VAL A 540 12.16 -10.85 35.79
N ASP A 541 11.60 -11.21 36.95
CA ASP A 541 11.75 -12.55 37.51
C ASP A 541 10.86 -13.54 36.74
N GLY A 542 11.45 -14.62 36.22
CA GLY A 542 10.72 -15.66 35.49
C GLY A 542 9.68 -16.40 36.34
N GLY A 543 9.79 -16.37 37.67
CA GLY A 543 8.74 -16.86 38.57
C GLY A 543 7.53 -15.93 38.65
N ARG A 544 7.71 -14.64 38.33
CA ARG A 544 6.65 -13.62 38.34
C ARG A 544 5.97 -13.45 37.00
N LEU A 545 6.73 -13.55 35.90
CA LEU A 545 6.24 -13.37 34.55
C LEU A 545 6.99 -14.30 33.59
N GLN A 546 6.28 -15.21 32.96
CA GLN A 546 6.84 -16.06 31.90
C GLN A 546 6.80 -15.29 30.57
N VAL A 547 7.95 -15.18 29.91
CA VAL A 547 8.09 -14.39 28.68
C VAL A 547 8.60 -15.29 27.57
N ASN A 548 7.84 -15.42 26.50
CA ASN A 548 8.17 -16.22 25.33
C ASN A 548 7.93 -15.42 24.04
N TYR A 549 8.32 -16.00 22.91
CA TYR A 549 7.97 -15.51 21.58
C TYR A 549 7.66 -16.68 20.65
N ASP A 550 6.87 -16.44 19.61
CA ASP A 550 6.61 -17.43 18.57
C ASP A 550 6.18 -16.77 17.25
N LEU A 551 6.10 -17.55 16.18
CA LEU A 551 5.37 -17.15 14.97
C LEU A 551 3.87 -17.12 15.28
N ALA A 552 3.15 -16.15 14.73
CA ALA A 552 1.70 -16.07 14.93
C ALA A 552 0.97 -17.35 14.44
N THR A 553 1.44 -17.94 13.35
CA THR A 553 0.93 -19.21 12.80
C THR A 553 1.19 -20.41 13.69
N GLU A 554 2.32 -20.46 14.41
CA GLU A 554 2.62 -21.54 15.35
C GLU A 554 1.71 -21.46 16.57
N LEU A 555 1.48 -20.24 17.08
CA LEU A 555 0.50 -20.02 18.14
C LEU A 555 -0.89 -20.49 17.70
N SER A 556 -1.42 -19.96 16.59
CA SER A 556 -2.77 -20.28 16.13
C SER A 556 -2.96 -21.73 15.69
N GLY A 557 -1.91 -22.36 15.14
CA GLY A 557 -1.92 -23.75 14.71
C GLY A 557 -1.78 -24.75 15.85
N PHE A 558 -0.98 -24.45 16.87
CA PHE A 558 -0.54 -25.45 17.87
C PHE A 558 -0.53 -24.96 19.32
N GLY A 559 -0.33 -23.66 19.57
CA GLY A 559 -0.16 -23.08 20.92
C GLY A 559 -1.44 -22.53 21.58
N MET A 560 -2.60 -22.67 20.95
CA MET A 560 -3.86 -22.05 21.37
C MET A 560 -4.55 -22.81 22.53
N GLU A 561 -4.67 -22.19 23.71
CA GLU A 561 -5.32 -22.74 24.92
C GLU A 561 -6.79 -22.33 25.04
N THR A 562 -7.63 -23.06 25.78
CA THR A 562 -9.08 -22.74 25.90
C THR A 562 -9.36 -21.42 26.61
N ASP A 563 -8.58 -21.12 27.64
CA ASP A 563 -8.61 -19.86 28.38
C ASP A 563 -7.22 -19.24 28.30
N MET A 564 -7.15 -18.00 27.82
CA MET A 564 -5.92 -17.24 27.65
C MET A 564 -5.99 -15.92 28.44
N SER A 565 -6.89 -15.80 29.42
CA SER A 565 -7.07 -14.60 30.24
C SER A 565 -5.85 -14.22 31.10
N GLU A 566 -4.91 -15.14 31.31
CA GLU A 566 -3.63 -14.84 31.97
C GLU A 566 -2.53 -14.34 31.01
N MET A 567 -2.82 -14.31 29.70
CA MET A 567 -1.85 -14.01 28.65
C MET A 567 -1.97 -12.58 28.13
N LEU A 568 -0.83 -11.91 28.00
CA LEU A 568 -0.65 -10.70 27.21
C LEU A 568 0.13 -11.04 25.93
N ILE A 569 -0.49 -10.81 24.78
CA ILE A 569 0.13 -10.95 23.48
C ILE A 569 0.66 -9.59 23.03
N VAL A 570 1.94 -9.55 22.63
CA VAL A 570 2.53 -8.39 21.95
C VAL A 570 2.67 -8.73 20.48
N ALA A 571 1.75 -8.22 19.67
CA ALA A 571 1.69 -8.47 18.23
C ALA A 571 2.48 -7.41 17.48
N VAL A 572 3.54 -7.81 16.78
CA VAL A 572 4.38 -6.92 15.97
C VAL A 572 3.99 -7.06 14.51
N SER A 573 3.69 -5.94 13.85
CA SER A 573 3.40 -5.90 12.41
C SER A 573 3.72 -4.51 11.85
N GLN A 574 4.43 -4.43 10.72
CA GLN A 574 4.68 -3.15 10.05
C GLN A 574 3.37 -2.55 9.51
N SER A 575 2.62 -3.33 8.72
CA SER A 575 1.42 -2.86 8.04
C SER A 575 0.18 -2.81 8.94
N GLY A 576 0.19 -3.61 10.02
CA GLY A 576 -0.99 -3.86 10.86
C GLY A 576 -2.10 -4.64 10.16
N THR A 577 -1.90 -5.07 8.91
CA THR A 577 -2.87 -5.80 8.07
C THR A 577 -2.44 -7.23 7.78
N THR A 578 -1.29 -7.68 8.32
CA THR A 578 -0.79 -9.05 8.13
C THR A 578 -1.84 -10.08 8.56
N THR A 579 -2.37 -10.83 7.59
CA THR A 579 -3.51 -11.73 7.78
C THR A 579 -3.30 -12.74 8.90
N ASP A 580 -2.19 -13.47 8.88
CA ASP A 580 -1.93 -14.52 9.86
C ASP A 580 -1.80 -13.96 11.29
N THR A 581 -1.16 -12.80 11.43
CA THR A 581 -1.04 -12.10 12.72
C THR A 581 -2.41 -11.65 13.22
N ASN A 582 -3.21 -11.01 12.36
CA ASN A 582 -4.54 -10.52 12.69
C ASN A 582 -5.50 -11.65 13.08
N ARG A 583 -5.51 -12.75 12.31
CA ARG A 583 -6.32 -13.93 12.60
C ARG A 583 -5.92 -14.59 13.92
N THR A 584 -4.62 -14.67 14.19
CA THR A 584 -4.11 -15.20 15.47
C THR A 584 -4.56 -14.33 16.64
N VAL A 585 -4.49 -13.00 16.48
CA VAL A 585 -4.98 -12.03 17.46
C VAL A 585 -6.48 -12.21 17.73
N ASP A 586 -7.31 -12.33 16.69
CA ASP A 586 -8.75 -12.55 16.84
C ASP A 586 -9.06 -13.83 17.63
N LEU A 587 -8.36 -14.92 17.29
CA LEU A 587 -8.50 -16.21 17.98
C LEU A 587 -8.11 -16.12 19.45
N ALA A 588 -6.98 -15.49 19.77
CA ALA A 588 -6.51 -15.38 21.15
C ALA A 588 -7.39 -14.45 22.00
N ARG A 589 -7.81 -13.31 21.44
CA ARG A 589 -8.77 -12.39 22.10
C ARG A 589 -10.10 -13.07 22.37
N GLY A 590 -10.60 -13.85 21.42
CA GLY A 590 -11.80 -14.68 21.58
C GLY A 590 -11.71 -15.67 22.76
N ARG A 591 -10.50 -15.94 23.27
CA ARG A 591 -10.23 -16.80 24.43
C ARG A 591 -9.77 -16.02 25.66
N GLY A 592 -9.89 -14.69 25.65
CA GLY A 592 -9.64 -13.82 26.81
C GLY A 592 -8.25 -13.18 26.86
N ALA A 593 -7.35 -13.45 25.90
CA ALA A 593 -6.03 -12.82 25.88
C ALA A 593 -6.13 -11.30 25.68
N SER A 594 -5.24 -10.58 26.35
CA SER A 594 -5.04 -9.15 26.09
C SER A 594 -3.98 -8.93 25.03
N VAL A 595 -4.09 -7.83 24.29
CA VAL A 595 -3.24 -7.57 23.11
C VAL A 595 -2.68 -6.16 23.13
N ILE A 596 -1.36 -6.04 22.95
CA ILE A 596 -0.70 -4.79 22.58
C ILE A 596 -0.11 -4.94 21.17
N GLY A 597 -0.43 -4.00 20.28
CA GLY A 597 0.16 -3.93 18.94
C GLY A 597 1.39 -3.02 18.90
N ILE A 598 2.50 -3.48 18.33
CA ILE A 598 3.59 -2.61 17.84
C ILE A 598 3.42 -2.47 16.34
N VAL A 599 3.02 -1.26 15.90
CA VAL A 599 2.52 -1.03 14.54
C VAL A 599 3.09 0.25 13.95
N ASN A 600 3.33 0.28 12.64
CA ASN A 600 3.84 1.48 11.97
C ASN A 600 2.75 2.27 11.23
N ARG A 601 1.62 1.63 10.92
CA ARG A 601 0.51 2.23 10.17
C ARG A 601 -0.69 2.47 11.09
N ARG A 602 -1.10 3.73 11.21
CA ARG A 602 -2.36 4.13 11.86
C ARG A 602 -3.57 3.63 11.08
N GLY A 603 -4.68 3.39 11.78
CA GLY A 603 -5.95 2.95 11.18
C GLY A 603 -5.85 1.60 10.46
N SER A 604 -4.99 0.71 10.96
CA SER A 604 -4.85 -0.65 10.46
C SER A 604 -5.69 -1.65 11.27
N ASP A 605 -6.00 -2.80 10.68
CA ASP A 605 -6.86 -3.81 11.30
C ASP A 605 -6.38 -4.21 12.71
N LEU A 606 -5.05 -4.32 12.91
CA LEU A 606 -4.46 -4.63 14.22
C LEU A 606 -4.64 -3.50 15.23
N THR A 607 -4.64 -2.23 14.80
CA THR A 607 -4.85 -1.09 15.72
C THR A 607 -6.27 -1.04 16.27
N ASP A 608 -7.25 -1.53 15.51
CA ASP A 608 -8.65 -1.61 15.95
C ASP A 608 -8.88 -2.79 16.90
N LYS A 609 -8.11 -3.86 16.73
CA LYS A 609 -8.22 -5.10 17.51
C LYS A 609 -7.44 -5.06 18.82
N ALA A 610 -6.37 -4.28 18.93
CA ALA A 610 -5.51 -4.29 20.12
C ALA A 610 -6.12 -3.50 21.29
N ASP A 611 -5.85 -3.93 22.52
CA ASP A 611 -6.22 -3.16 23.72
C ASP A 611 -5.28 -1.96 23.94
N GLY A 612 -4.03 -2.09 23.51
CA GLY A 612 -3.03 -1.02 23.51
C GLY A 612 -2.22 -0.99 22.21
N VAL A 613 -1.75 0.18 21.81
CA VAL A 613 -0.97 0.37 20.57
C VAL A 613 0.26 1.23 20.84
N LEU A 614 1.43 0.72 20.47
CA LEU A 614 2.67 1.47 20.38
C LEU A 614 3.03 1.71 18.92
N TYR A 615 2.92 2.97 18.48
CA TYR A 615 3.35 3.35 17.15
C TYR A 615 4.87 3.46 17.07
N THR A 616 5.45 2.84 16.04
CA THR A 616 6.82 3.15 15.59
C THR A 616 6.83 4.49 14.87
N SER A 617 7.94 5.22 14.97
CA SER A 617 8.07 6.59 14.47
C SER A 617 6.90 7.47 14.97
N ASP A 618 6.10 8.05 14.07
CA ASP A 618 4.86 8.77 14.36
C ASP A 618 3.59 8.05 13.86
N GLY A 619 3.71 6.84 13.32
CA GLY A 619 2.60 6.08 12.74
C GLY A 619 2.21 6.46 11.29
N ARG A 620 2.93 7.41 10.67
CA ARG A 620 2.79 7.82 9.26
C ARG A 620 4.03 7.53 8.41
N ASP A 621 5.10 7.00 9.01
CA ASP A 621 6.36 6.68 8.35
C ASP A 621 6.28 5.40 7.49
N VAL A 622 5.45 5.43 6.44
CA VAL A 622 5.13 4.26 5.60
C VAL A 622 6.41 3.64 5.00
N GLU A 623 6.46 2.30 5.02
CA GLU A 623 7.49 1.51 4.35
C GLU A 623 6.88 0.92 3.08
N MET A 624 7.41 1.31 1.93
CA MET A 624 6.97 0.92 0.59
C MET A 624 7.85 -0.19 0.00
N SER A 625 9.09 -0.36 0.47
CA SER A 625 9.90 -1.53 0.12
C SER A 625 9.23 -2.82 0.60
N VAL A 626 9.24 -3.84 -0.25
CA VAL A 626 8.77 -5.19 0.13
C VAL A 626 9.63 -5.76 1.26
N ALA A 627 10.96 -5.63 1.15
CA ALA A 627 11.87 -6.04 2.20
C ALA A 627 11.91 -4.96 3.28
N SER A 628 11.47 -5.32 4.49
CA SER A 628 11.45 -4.40 5.63
C SER A 628 12.85 -3.98 6.07
N THR A 629 13.02 -2.70 6.44
CA THR A 629 14.28 -2.08 6.85
C THR A 629 14.09 -1.13 8.02
N LYS A 630 13.66 0.13 7.80
CA LYS A 630 13.42 1.13 8.85
C LYS A 630 12.36 0.66 9.86
N ALA A 631 11.37 -0.11 9.42
CA ALA A 631 10.36 -0.64 10.33
C ALA A 631 10.94 -1.66 11.30
N PHE A 632 11.85 -2.54 10.87
CA PHE A 632 12.53 -3.48 11.77
C PHE A 632 13.26 -2.75 12.89
N TYR A 633 14.15 -1.81 12.55
CA TYR A 633 14.91 -1.07 13.56
C TYR A 633 14.01 -0.28 14.51
N SER A 634 12.95 0.34 13.98
CA SER A 634 11.96 1.05 14.81
C SER A 634 11.16 0.10 15.71
N GLN A 635 10.82 -1.11 15.24
CA GLN A 635 10.18 -2.14 16.05
C GLN A 635 11.10 -2.65 17.16
N ILE A 636 12.41 -2.74 16.93
CA ILE A 636 13.40 -3.04 17.98
C ILE A 636 13.36 -1.94 19.04
N ALA A 637 13.45 -0.66 18.66
CA ALA A 637 13.37 0.46 19.60
C ALA A 637 12.07 0.42 20.42
N ALA A 638 10.92 0.28 19.75
CA ALA A 638 9.61 0.17 20.38
C ALA A 638 9.51 -1.04 21.31
N GLY A 639 10.09 -2.18 20.92
CA GLY A 639 10.17 -3.39 21.73
C GLY A 639 10.92 -3.15 23.03
N PHE A 640 12.10 -2.52 23.00
CA PHE A 640 12.84 -2.19 24.23
C PHE A 640 12.08 -1.22 25.15
N LEU A 641 11.42 -0.20 24.58
CA LEU A 641 10.58 0.72 25.37
C LEU A 641 9.40 -0.02 26.01
N LEU A 642 8.67 -0.83 25.25
CA LEU A 642 7.52 -1.57 25.77
C LEU A 642 7.94 -2.61 26.82
N ALA A 643 9.03 -3.34 26.59
CA ALA A 643 9.58 -4.28 27.55
C ALA A 643 9.89 -3.60 28.89
N THR A 644 10.51 -2.43 28.84
CA THR A 644 10.85 -1.64 30.03
C THR A 644 9.58 -1.15 30.75
N ALA A 645 8.60 -0.63 30.00
CA ALA A 645 7.34 -0.17 30.56
C ALA A 645 6.52 -1.29 31.23
N ILE A 646 6.52 -2.50 30.65
CA ILE A 646 5.88 -3.69 31.25
C ILE A 646 6.64 -4.12 32.50
N ALA A 647 7.98 -4.19 32.45
CA ALA A 647 8.80 -4.55 33.60
C ALA A 647 8.58 -3.60 34.80
N ASP A 648 8.36 -2.30 34.54
CA ASP A 648 8.03 -1.31 35.56
C ASP A 648 6.70 -1.57 36.27
N GLN A 649 5.70 -2.13 35.58
CA GLN A 649 4.42 -2.48 36.21
C GLN A 649 4.51 -3.75 37.07
N VAL A 650 5.34 -4.71 36.64
CA VAL A 650 5.50 -6.00 37.31
C VAL A 650 6.51 -5.93 38.47
N GLY A 651 7.39 -4.93 38.45
CA GLY A 651 8.53 -4.78 39.34
C GLY A 651 9.80 -5.39 38.72
N ARG A 652 10.79 -4.54 38.43
CA ARG A 652 12.08 -4.97 37.88
C ARG A 652 12.84 -5.86 38.87
N SER A 653 13.60 -6.81 38.35
CA SER A 653 14.61 -7.51 39.14
C SER A 653 15.66 -6.51 39.65
N THR A 654 16.06 -6.65 40.91
CA THR A 654 16.97 -5.72 41.61
C THR A 654 18.35 -5.64 40.95
N SER A 655 18.76 -6.67 40.20
CA SER A 655 20.02 -6.71 39.45
C SER A 655 19.92 -6.16 38.02
N ALA A 656 18.70 -5.91 37.51
CA ALA A 656 18.49 -5.54 36.11
C ALA A 656 18.68 -4.05 35.84
N ASP A 657 18.46 -3.18 36.84
CA ASP A 657 18.32 -1.75 36.60
C ASP A 657 19.55 -1.10 35.95
N ALA A 658 20.76 -1.42 36.43
CA ALA A 658 22.00 -0.92 35.83
C ALA A 658 22.25 -1.43 34.39
N MET A 659 21.75 -2.63 34.05
CA MET A 659 21.79 -3.13 32.67
C MET A 659 20.75 -2.41 31.81
N THR A 660 19.52 -2.26 32.30
CA THR A 660 18.46 -1.51 31.62
C THR A 660 18.91 -0.09 31.31
N GLN A 661 19.47 0.65 32.26
CA GLN A 661 19.97 2.01 32.04
C GLN A 661 21.06 2.07 30.97
N ARG A 662 21.99 1.10 30.93
CA ARG A 662 23.01 1.02 29.86
C ARG A 662 22.40 0.74 28.49
N VAL A 663 21.40 -0.14 28.42
CA VAL A 663 20.69 -0.44 27.17
C VAL A 663 19.94 0.79 26.67
N LEU A 664 19.20 1.48 27.57
CA LEU A 664 18.47 2.71 27.23
C LEU A 664 19.40 3.82 26.72
N ALA A 665 20.56 4.01 27.36
CA ALA A 665 21.59 4.92 26.86
C ALA A 665 22.09 4.51 25.46
N GLY A 666 22.34 3.22 25.24
CA GLY A 666 22.75 2.69 23.94
C GLY A 666 21.71 2.92 22.83
N LEU A 667 20.41 2.92 23.14
CA LEU A 667 19.36 3.26 22.16
C LEU A 667 19.50 4.70 21.66
N VAL A 668 19.91 5.64 22.52
CA VAL A 668 20.12 7.05 22.13
C VAL A 668 21.32 7.19 21.18
N GLU A 669 22.37 6.40 21.38
CA GLU A 669 23.59 6.42 20.56
C GLU A 669 23.45 5.67 19.23
N LEU A 670 22.55 4.68 19.16
CA LEU A 670 22.43 3.77 18.01
C LEU A 670 22.20 4.46 16.65
N PRO A 671 21.37 5.51 16.53
CA PRO A 671 21.19 6.21 15.26
C PRO A 671 22.51 6.73 14.64
N GLN A 672 23.41 7.26 15.46
CA GLN A 672 24.72 7.73 14.99
C GLN A 672 25.60 6.57 14.51
N ALA A 673 25.53 5.43 15.20
CA ALA A 673 26.23 4.22 14.78
C ALA A 673 25.66 3.67 13.45
N MET A 674 24.34 3.72 13.27
CA MET A 674 23.69 3.35 12.01
C MET A 674 24.15 4.23 10.85
N GLU A 675 24.20 5.56 11.05
CA GLU A 675 24.72 6.50 10.05
C GLU A 675 26.17 6.17 9.66
N THR A 676 27.02 5.89 10.64
CA THR A 676 28.42 5.50 10.41
C THR A 676 28.53 4.24 9.54
N VAL A 677 27.64 3.25 9.75
CA VAL A 677 27.61 2.03 8.92
C VAL A 677 27.12 2.35 7.50
N ILE A 678 26.09 3.20 7.36
CA ILE A 678 25.54 3.60 6.06
C ILE A 678 26.59 4.36 5.23
N GLU A 679 27.42 5.20 5.85
CA GLU A 679 28.54 5.89 5.18
C GLU A 679 29.55 4.92 4.55
N SER A 680 29.64 3.68 5.07
CA SER A 680 30.50 2.63 4.52
C SER A 680 29.88 1.85 3.35
N ARG A 681 28.67 2.21 2.91
CA ARG A 681 27.89 1.51 1.86
C ARG A 681 28.69 1.21 0.60
N ASP A 682 29.42 2.19 0.06
CA ASP A 682 30.15 1.99 -1.20
C ASP A 682 31.22 0.91 -1.04
N ARG A 683 31.90 0.90 0.11
CA ARG A 683 32.87 -0.15 0.45
C ARG A 683 32.22 -1.52 0.62
N ILE A 684 31.05 -1.59 1.27
CA ILE A 684 30.27 -2.82 1.39
C ILE A 684 29.86 -3.31 0.00
N GLY A 685 29.42 -2.41 -0.88
CA GLY A 685 29.07 -2.69 -2.26
C GLY A 685 30.23 -3.25 -3.08
N GLU A 686 31.43 -2.69 -2.97
CA GLU A 686 32.65 -3.22 -3.59
C GLU A 686 32.98 -4.64 -3.13
N ILE A 687 32.81 -4.91 -1.83
CA ILE A 687 33.06 -6.24 -1.26
C ILE A 687 32.02 -7.24 -1.78
N ALA A 688 30.74 -6.85 -1.75
CA ALA A 688 29.63 -7.67 -2.23
C ALA A 688 29.81 -8.00 -3.72
N ALA A 689 30.09 -7.02 -4.57
CA ALA A 689 30.30 -7.21 -6.01
C ALA A 689 31.50 -8.13 -6.32
N ARG A 690 32.53 -8.12 -5.48
CA ARG A 690 33.72 -8.96 -5.66
C ARG A 690 33.53 -10.41 -5.21
N VAL A 691 32.82 -10.63 -4.09
CA VAL A 691 32.78 -11.93 -3.41
C VAL A 691 31.47 -12.67 -3.67
N ALA A 692 30.33 -11.98 -3.61
CA ALA A 692 29.01 -12.61 -3.65
C ALA A 692 28.71 -13.38 -4.96
N PRO A 693 29.09 -12.89 -6.17
CA PRO A 693 28.78 -13.58 -7.42
C PRO A 693 29.53 -14.90 -7.63
N SER A 694 30.75 -15.05 -7.10
CA SER A 694 31.53 -16.28 -7.26
C SER A 694 31.09 -17.40 -6.32
N GLU A 695 30.39 -17.06 -5.25
CA GLU A 695 30.02 -18.00 -4.19
C GLU A 695 28.60 -18.54 -4.41
N PRO A 696 28.44 -19.84 -4.72
CA PRO A 696 27.13 -20.43 -4.99
C PRO A 696 26.29 -20.53 -3.71
N TYR A 697 26.90 -20.89 -2.58
CA TYR A 697 26.23 -21.16 -1.32
C TYR A 697 26.62 -20.15 -0.25
N TRP A 698 25.65 -19.61 0.46
CA TRP A 698 25.86 -18.62 1.51
C TRP A 698 25.29 -19.14 2.84
N ALA A 699 25.92 -18.76 3.95
CA ALA A 699 25.45 -19.07 5.28
C ALA A 699 25.66 -17.85 6.20
N ILE A 700 24.82 -17.72 7.22
CA ILE A 700 24.95 -16.71 8.25
C ILE A 700 25.10 -17.39 9.60
N VAL A 701 25.97 -16.86 10.44
CA VAL A 701 26.18 -17.36 11.80
C VAL A 701 26.08 -16.23 12.81
N GLY A 702 25.33 -16.46 13.90
CA GLY A 702 25.18 -15.50 14.99
C GLY A 702 25.49 -16.11 16.36
N SER A 703 25.81 -15.27 17.34
CA SER A 703 25.93 -15.69 18.75
C SER A 703 25.29 -14.67 19.69
N GLY A 704 24.83 -15.14 20.86
CA GLY A 704 24.20 -14.29 21.88
C GLY A 704 23.08 -13.41 21.30
N SER A 705 23.06 -12.14 21.70
CA SER A 705 22.11 -11.13 21.21
C SER A 705 22.23 -10.85 19.71
N ASN A 706 23.40 -11.08 19.10
CA ASN A 706 23.62 -10.86 17.66
C ASN A 706 22.98 -11.95 16.80
N ARG A 707 22.37 -12.98 17.41
CA ARG A 707 21.52 -13.92 16.69
C ARG A 707 20.28 -13.25 16.07
N ILE A 708 19.74 -12.23 16.72
CA ILE A 708 18.63 -11.41 16.17
C ILE A 708 19.05 -10.80 14.82
N ALA A 709 20.23 -10.18 14.78
CA ALA A 709 20.78 -9.59 13.55
C ALA A 709 21.07 -10.66 12.48
N ALA A 710 21.64 -11.81 12.87
CA ALA A 710 21.91 -12.92 11.95
C ALA A 710 20.64 -13.44 11.26
N GLU A 711 19.58 -13.65 12.04
CA GLU A 711 18.29 -14.14 11.52
C GLU A 711 17.65 -13.11 10.58
N GLU A 712 17.74 -11.83 10.89
CA GLU A 712 17.20 -10.76 10.03
C GLU A 712 18.01 -10.62 8.73
N VAL A 713 19.35 -10.60 8.80
CA VAL A 713 20.22 -10.57 7.61
C VAL A 713 19.92 -11.76 6.70
N ARG A 714 19.61 -12.94 7.27
CA ARG A 714 19.20 -14.12 6.50
C ARG A 714 17.91 -13.87 5.74
N VAL A 715 16.91 -13.29 6.37
CA VAL A 715 15.65 -12.92 5.70
C VAL A 715 15.94 -11.96 4.56
N LYS A 716 16.66 -10.86 4.80
CA LYS A 716 16.93 -9.83 3.78
C LYS A 716 17.68 -10.38 2.57
N LEU A 717 18.74 -11.16 2.79
CA LEU A 717 19.50 -11.74 1.69
C LEU A 717 18.69 -12.82 0.93
N SER A 718 17.81 -13.56 1.61
CA SER A 718 16.94 -14.54 0.94
C SER A 718 15.89 -13.83 0.07
N GLU A 719 15.28 -12.76 0.58
CA GLU A 719 14.28 -11.94 -0.13
C GLU A 719 14.88 -11.21 -1.34
N LEU A 720 16.05 -10.60 -1.18
CA LEU A 720 16.62 -9.70 -2.18
C LEU A 720 17.56 -10.38 -3.17
N CYS A 721 18.21 -11.48 -2.78
CA CYS A 721 19.14 -12.22 -3.64
C CYS A 721 18.55 -13.52 -4.18
N TYR A 722 17.33 -13.90 -3.80
CA TYR A 722 16.65 -15.12 -4.21
C TYR A 722 17.47 -16.40 -3.98
N LYS A 723 18.24 -16.43 -2.89
CA LYS A 723 19.03 -17.58 -2.45
C LYS A 723 18.42 -18.20 -1.21
N ALA A 724 18.44 -19.54 -1.13
CA ALA A 724 18.18 -20.24 0.12
C ALA A 724 19.42 -20.13 1.02
N ILE A 725 19.31 -19.41 2.13
CA ILE A 725 20.43 -19.12 3.03
C ILE A 725 20.16 -19.73 4.40
N ALA A 726 21.09 -20.56 4.88
CA ALA A 726 21.04 -21.12 6.22
C ALA A 726 21.48 -20.08 7.27
N CYS A 727 20.87 -20.13 8.46
CA CYS A 727 21.30 -19.34 9.61
C CYS A 727 21.50 -20.24 10.82
N ASP A 728 22.73 -20.30 11.34
CA ASP A 728 23.13 -21.16 12.45
C ASP A 728 23.65 -20.35 13.65
N SER A 729 23.81 -21.01 14.80
CA SER A 729 24.63 -20.46 15.88
C SER A 729 26.12 -20.67 15.55
N ILE A 730 26.98 -19.74 15.97
CA ILE A 730 28.44 -19.88 15.78
C ILE A 730 28.95 -21.20 16.39
N GLU A 731 28.41 -21.59 17.55
CA GLU A 731 28.84 -22.82 18.23
C GLU A 731 28.36 -24.09 17.53
N ASP A 732 27.15 -24.09 16.97
CA ASP A 732 26.63 -25.26 16.25
C ASP A 732 27.31 -25.43 14.89
N LYS A 733 27.84 -24.35 14.32
CA LYS A 733 28.55 -24.40 13.03
C LYS A 733 29.79 -25.31 13.06
N LYS A 734 30.38 -25.53 14.25
CA LYS A 734 31.51 -26.48 14.43
C LYS A 734 31.10 -27.96 14.34
N HIS A 735 29.80 -28.25 14.35
CA HIS A 735 29.23 -29.60 14.35
C HIS A 735 28.68 -30.03 12.98
N ILE A 736 28.88 -29.22 11.93
CA ILE A 736 28.47 -29.54 10.56
C ILE A 736 29.66 -29.50 9.60
N ASP A 737 29.48 -30.08 8.41
CA ASP A 737 30.52 -30.15 7.39
C ASP A 737 30.82 -28.76 6.80
N LEU A 738 32.05 -28.27 7.02
CA LEU A 738 32.56 -26.99 6.52
C LEU A 738 33.28 -27.13 5.17
N SER A 739 33.38 -28.34 4.61
CA SER A 739 34.08 -28.59 3.34
C SER A 739 33.37 -28.03 2.10
N SER A 740 32.14 -27.54 2.26
CA SER A 740 31.35 -26.90 1.19
C SER A 740 31.74 -25.44 0.89
N GLU A 741 32.71 -24.88 1.63
CA GLU A 741 33.26 -23.52 1.48
C GLU A 741 32.21 -22.42 1.17
N PRO A 742 31.09 -22.32 1.91
CA PRO A 742 30.12 -21.27 1.64
C PRO A 742 30.70 -19.88 1.98
N LEU A 743 30.17 -18.84 1.35
CA LEU A 743 30.32 -17.48 1.86
C LEU A 743 29.65 -17.38 3.24
N ILE A 744 30.44 -17.23 4.30
CA ILE A 744 29.93 -17.11 5.67
C ILE A 744 29.93 -15.65 6.10
N LEU A 745 28.74 -15.12 6.41
CA LEU A 745 28.59 -13.85 7.11
C LEU A 745 28.50 -14.12 8.62
N VAL A 746 29.35 -13.46 9.40
CA VAL A 746 29.47 -13.69 10.84
C VAL A 746 28.92 -12.48 11.59
N CYS A 747 27.97 -12.71 12.49
CA CYS A 747 27.39 -11.74 13.42
C CYS A 747 27.75 -12.12 14.88
N PRO A 748 29.02 -11.94 15.30
CA PRO A 748 29.49 -12.41 16.60
C PRO A 748 29.17 -11.39 17.71
N ALA A 749 28.61 -11.83 18.84
CA ALA A 749 28.47 -10.99 20.02
C ALA A 749 29.80 -10.85 20.78
N GLY A 750 30.12 -9.64 21.25
CA GLY A 750 31.25 -9.39 22.15
C GLY A 750 32.64 -9.35 21.50
N LEU A 751 32.76 -9.44 20.18
CA LEU A 751 34.02 -9.20 19.48
C LEU A 751 34.15 -7.70 19.17
N GLN A 752 35.20 -7.06 19.69
CA GLN A 752 35.67 -5.76 19.21
C GLN A 752 36.81 -6.06 18.21
N GLY A 753 36.59 -5.68 16.95
CA GLY A 753 37.55 -5.85 15.85
C GLY A 753 38.48 -4.66 15.70
#